data_AF-P34603-F1
#
_entry.id   AF-P34603-F1
#
_cell.length_a   1.000
_cell.length_b   1.000
_cell.length_c   1.000
_cell.angle_alpha   90.00
_cell.angle_beta   90.00
_cell.angle_gamma   90.00
#
_symmetry.space_group_name_H-M   'P 1'
#
loop_
_entity.id
_entity.type
_entity.pdbx_description
1 polymer ?
#
loop_
_entity_poly.entity_id
_entity_poly.type
_entity_poly.pdbx_seq_one_letter_code
_entity_poly.pdbx_strand_id
1 'polypeptide(L)'
;MGDTTSSEDVPENKQKSLKFEIIDARMKIFKDIVKSKSSESVKEEQIYQKSLEFFDEDLKSSEESVSNEEIKTGSEKELEPLNVFDIILIMLQQLPERKKPIGSLLSKWILMNFMNWMQDKQSIMEQQMTEYYQKKAGLACVKEPKNEEYLLQIFKISKEFVIDLRKSKVQEYLENQKFKEAAEIVMKHEVVDDYSFEQITLPLILCDKVQIVDELLKISKKLQKSYISFLDQFVAETDETVNAFFEPYKEKGMVTINLSRFHGKSLTIFMQKFFNGQVKQFKFDLEERRDAPKFVANMKRKALKYFVGKRFEDHEMNDELFCEHMKSTLPECTDKTIVQFLILLWDTCIYERRIEALFWATYSNIDRNSKYMPPDLKEELENPTTEMKNGLEKLQALRTTKNCQEEDEQLYVFEEQKKYPIRIVQNEQDLEILLSELGELEEGMYIGYDSEFKPYHLIDVSTSRLAIIQLFFKDKAWLINCVAIDNLASRDDVWIRLYKGLFESNKFSIVGFDIRQDIEAMFTVPSINKNFKIENIQNVICVKSLAENVNALSMDILNLSTKTSKLSVLADHLVGLKMDKSEQCGNWQCRPLRRNQIIYAVMDAVAVFEVFQKIVEVVRKHELDAEKLLVESHMITVKKEKVRRDCKNISLIPWNEFYQIIHTHRNPEKPLQKPSELKIVVDTMVLGLGKNLRLLGFDVYIPRDVTELKEFLRKMDKMEESEQRLVISVPSRSYEMLKSDNPNAKFVLIPNIYEKVPIDLVCSFFDFFNIDISPDQDYIKLNC
;
A
#
# COMPACT_ATOMS: atom_id res chain seq x y z
N MET A 1 25.54 -27.82 -13.32
CA MET A 1 26.59 -28.19 -14.29
C MET A 1 27.06 -26.90 -14.94
N GLY A 2 28.36 -26.58 -14.85
CA GLY A 2 28.95 -25.25 -15.10
C GLY A 2 28.84 -24.38 -13.84
N ASP A 3 29.78 -24.36 -12.89
CA ASP A 3 31.23 -24.12 -12.91
C ASP A 3 31.62 -22.65 -13.21
N THR A 4 32.33 -22.07 -12.23
CA THR A 4 33.21 -20.89 -12.27
C THR A 4 32.62 -19.48 -12.49
N THR A 5 32.39 -18.76 -11.38
CA THR A 5 32.84 -17.35 -11.25
C THR A 5 33.48 -17.15 -9.88
N SER A 6 34.80 -17.03 -9.92
CA SER A 6 35.77 -16.74 -8.88
C SER A 6 35.70 -15.29 -8.35
N SER A 7 36.15 -15.15 -7.10
CA SER A 7 36.91 -14.03 -6.46
C SER A 7 36.26 -12.64 -6.45
N GLU A 8 36.10 -11.94 -5.33
CA GLU A 8 37.11 -11.71 -4.30
C GLU A 8 36.63 -11.92 -2.84
N ASP A 9 37.52 -12.59 -2.12
CA ASP A 9 37.61 -12.94 -0.70
C ASP A 9 37.14 -11.90 0.34
N VAL A 10 36.31 -12.37 1.28
CA VAL A 10 36.38 -11.97 2.69
C VAL A 10 37.02 -13.13 3.44
N PRO A 11 38.26 -13.02 3.94
CA PRO A 11 38.81 -14.06 4.80
C PRO A 11 38.13 -13.99 6.17
N GLU A 12 37.52 -15.10 6.55
CA GLU A 12 37.32 -15.47 7.95
C GLU A 12 38.67 -15.44 8.71
N ASN A 13 38.61 -15.02 9.98
CA ASN A 13 39.57 -15.39 11.04
C ASN A 13 41.06 -15.11 10.82
N LYS A 14 41.54 -13.95 11.29
CA LYS A 14 42.90 -13.72 11.86
C LYS A 14 42.95 -12.35 12.57
N GLN A 15 43.41 -12.33 13.83
CA GLN A 15 43.73 -11.19 14.71
C GLN A 15 43.37 -9.78 14.21
N LYS A 16 42.43 -9.09 14.89
CA LYS A 16 42.19 -7.65 14.68
C LYS A 16 43.54 -6.93 14.63
N SER A 17 43.86 -6.24 13.53
CA SER A 17 45.13 -5.51 13.46
C SER A 17 45.17 -4.48 14.59
N LEU A 18 46.36 -4.21 15.14
CA LEU A 18 46.57 -3.27 16.24
C LEU A 18 45.85 -1.91 16.01
N LYS A 19 45.79 -1.45 14.76
CA LYS A 19 45.04 -0.26 14.31
C LYS A 19 43.57 -0.29 14.74
N PHE A 20 42.88 -1.43 14.55
CA PHE A 20 41.46 -1.57 14.89
C PHE A 20 41.22 -1.66 16.41
N GLU A 21 42.15 -2.25 17.17
CA GLU A 21 42.03 -2.30 18.64
C GLU A 21 42.17 -0.90 19.24
N ILE A 22 43.13 -0.10 18.76
CA ILE A 22 43.29 1.31 19.14
C ILE A 22 42.01 2.09 18.84
N ILE A 23 41.47 1.94 17.63
CA ILE A 23 40.27 2.68 17.21
C ILE A 23 39.05 2.26 18.01
N ASP A 24 38.84 0.98 18.27
CA ASP A 24 37.73 0.48 19.09
C ASP A 24 37.75 1.10 20.51
N ALA A 25 38.93 1.21 21.12
CA ALA A 25 39.09 1.84 22.43
C ALA A 25 38.73 3.33 22.39
N ARG A 26 39.18 4.06 21.36
CA ARG A 26 38.86 5.48 21.14
C ARG A 26 37.38 5.70 20.87
N MET A 27 36.75 4.83 20.10
CA MET A 27 35.30 4.91 19.80
C MET A 27 34.46 4.76 21.06
N LYS A 28 34.90 3.93 22.02
CA LYS A 28 34.24 3.82 23.33
C LYS A 28 34.28 5.15 24.09
N ILE A 29 35.44 5.82 24.12
CA ILE A 29 35.60 7.12 24.77
C ILE A 29 34.68 8.18 24.13
N PHE A 30 34.68 8.31 22.80
CA PHE A 30 33.80 9.25 22.12
C PHE A 30 32.31 8.93 22.34
N LYS A 31 31.95 7.64 22.34
CA LYS A 31 30.58 7.21 22.63
C LYS A 31 30.13 7.60 24.04
N ASP A 32 31.01 7.47 25.03
CA ASP A 32 30.72 7.85 26.41
C ASP A 32 30.56 9.37 26.56
N ILE A 33 31.39 10.17 25.87
CA ILE A 33 31.25 11.63 25.82
C ILE A 33 29.93 12.03 25.16
N VAL A 34 29.60 11.45 24.00
CA VAL A 34 28.34 11.74 23.26
C VAL A 34 27.11 11.42 24.11
N LYS A 35 27.14 10.31 24.85
CA LYS A 35 26.05 9.86 25.73
C LYS A 35 25.99 10.59 27.07
N SER A 36 27.00 11.37 27.43
CA SER A 36 26.99 12.15 28.67
C SER A 36 25.84 13.16 28.69
N LYS A 37 25.38 13.53 29.89
CA LYS A 37 24.35 14.57 30.10
C LYS A 37 24.91 15.99 30.02
N SER A 38 26.16 16.16 29.62
CA SER A 38 26.84 17.46 29.50
C SER A 38 26.22 18.33 28.40
N SER A 39 26.41 19.65 28.48
CA SER A 39 26.05 20.57 27.39
C SER A 39 26.88 20.27 26.13
N GLU A 40 26.39 20.70 24.97
CA GLU A 40 27.07 20.52 23.69
C GLU A 40 28.47 21.14 23.68
N SER A 41 28.63 22.33 24.25
CA SER A 41 29.94 23.00 24.42
C SER A 41 30.94 22.20 25.25
N VAL A 42 30.48 21.54 26.32
CA VAL A 42 31.33 20.71 27.17
C VAL A 42 31.72 19.42 26.43
N LYS A 43 30.81 18.84 25.65
CA LYS A 43 31.12 17.68 24.80
C LYS A 43 32.15 18.03 23.75
N GLU A 44 31.99 19.18 23.08
CA GLU A 44 32.93 19.67 22.07
C GLU A 44 34.34 19.81 22.65
N GLU A 45 34.49 20.45 23.81
CA GLU A 45 35.79 20.61 24.48
C GLU A 45 36.39 19.25 24.89
N GLN A 46 35.59 18.34 25.45
CA GLN A 46 36.07 16.99 25.80
C GLN A 46 36.55 16.21 24.57
N ILE A 47 35.86 16.34 23.45
CA ILE A 47 36.24 15.71 22.19
C ILE A 47 37.48 16.37 21.62
N TYR A 48 37.63 17.69 21.73
CA TYR A 48 38.85 18.40 21.37
C TYR A 48 40.07 17.85 22.11
N GLN A 49 40.05 17.83 23.44
CA GLN A 49 41.17 17.34 24.25
C GLN A 49 41.53 15.89 23.92
N LYS A 50 40.54 14.99 23.84
CA LYS A 50 40.77 13.59 23.48
C LYS A 50 41.25 13.40 22.05
N SER A 51 40.79 14.22 21.11
CA SER A 51 41.28 14.19 19.73
C SER A 51 42.77 14.50 19.68
N LEU A 52 43.22 15.57 20.36
CA LEU A 52 44.63 15.95 20.40
C LEU A 52 45.51 14.85 21.02
N GLU A 53 45.10 14.29 22.15
CA GLU A 53 45.79 13.15 22.78
C GLU A 53 45.98 12.00 21.78
N PHE A 54 44.91 11.61 21.07
CA PHE A 54 44.96 10.53 20.09
C PHE A 54 45.85 10.85 18.89
N PHE A 55 45.85 12.09 18.40
CA PHE A 55 46.68 12.49 17.26
C PHE A 55 48.17 12.49 17.61
N ASP A 56 48.54 12.94 18.81
CA ASP A 56 49.93 12.89 19.27
C ASP A 56 50.41 11.44 19.49
N GLU A 57 49.57 10.56 20.03
CA GLU A 57 49.84 9.12 20.13
C GLU A 57 50.07 8.47 18.75
N ASP A 58 49.23 8.82 17.78
CA ASP A 58 49.29 8.29 16.42
C ASP A 58 50.56 8.74 15.69
N LEU A 59 50.94 10.01 15.86
CA LEU A 59 52.17 10.55 15.28
C LEU A 59 53.41 9.85 15.83
N LYS A 60 53.47 9.70 17.16
CA LYS A 60 54.58 9.02 17.84
C LYS A 60 54.70 7.56 17.37
N SER A 61 53.56 6.86 17.28
CA SER A 61 53.52 5.49 16.79
C SER A 61 53.94 5.37 15.33
N SER A 62 53.58 6.35 14.49
CA SER A 62 54.00 6.44 13.09
C SER A 62 55.52 6.61 12.96
N GLU A 63 56.13 7.50 13.75
CA GLU A 63 57.58 7.72 13.77
C GLU A 63 58.37 6.50 14.28
N GLU A 64 57.83 5.80 15.29
CA GLU A 64 58.38 4.53 15.79
C GLU A 64 58.27 3.39 14.77
N SER A 65 57.29 3.44 13.85
CA SER A 65 57.13 2.46 12.77
C SER A 65 58.26 2.58 11.75
N VAL A 66 58.56 3.81 11.33
CA VAL A 66 59.58 4.11 10.31
C VAL A 66 60.98 3.75 10.80
N SER A 67 61.28 4.01 12.08
CA SER A 67 62.59 3.68 12.67
C SER A 67 62.84 2.18 12.84
N ASN A 68 61.79 1.35 12.90
CA ASN A 68 61.92 -0.10 13.03
C ASN A 68 62.06 -0.83 11.68
N GLU A 69 61.59 -0.26 10.56
CA GLU A 69 61.75 -0.84 9.23
C GLU A 69 63.21 -0.83 8.74
N GLU A 70 64.02 0.15 9.14
CA GLU A 70 65.46 0.18 8.81
C GLU A 70 66.28 -0.93 9.49
N ILE A 71 65.73 -1.63 10.49
CA ILE A 71 66.46 -2.62 11.31
C ILE A 71 66.07 -4.07 10.96
N LYS A 72 64.99 -4.33 10.22
CA LYS A 72 64.47 -5.69 9.98
C LYS A 72 64.58 -6.15 8.52
N THR A 73 65.80 -6.48 8.10
CA THR A 73 66.04 -7.35 6.93
C THR A 73 65.95 -8.81 7.36
N GLY A 74 64.74 -9.36 7.48
CA GLY A 74 64.58 -10.77 7.84
C GLY A 74 63.15 -11.16 8.21
N SER A 75 62.45 -11.71 7.22
CA SER A 75 61.36 -12.68 7.34
C SER A 75 60.56 -12.68 8.66
N GLU A 76 59.45 -11.93 8.73
CA GLU A 76 58.19 -12.35 9.37
C GLU A 76 57.14 -11.21 9.28
N LYS A 77 56.10 -11.45 8.46
CA LYS A 77 54.78 -10.78 8.42
C LYS A 77 54.77 -9.24 8.41
N GLU A 78 54.59 -8.67 7.22
CA GLU A 78 54.28 -7.25 6.95
C GLU A 78 53.14 -6.76 7.86
N LEU A 79 53.50 -6.10 8.96
CA LEU A 79 52.63 -5.22 9.71
C LEU A 79 52.65 -3.88 8.98
N GLU A 80 51.58 -3.53 8.26
CA GLU A 80 51.46 -2.21 7.63
C GLU A 80 51.79 -1.11 8.65
N PRO A 81 52.73 -0.20 8.36
CA PRO A 81 53.08 0.87 9.28
C PRO A 81 51.85 1.70 9.67
N LEU A 82 51.79 2.12 10.93
CA LEU A 82 50.77 3.05 11.43
C LEU A 82 51.02 4.41 10.78
N ASN A 83 50.00 5.00 10.17
CA ASN A 83 50.07 6.33 9.56
C ASN A 83 48.88 7.15 10.05
N VAL A 84 49.12 8.40 10.46
CA VAL A 84 48.08 9.29 11.00
C VAL A 84 46.91 9.48 10.03
N PHE A 85 47.19 9.56 8.72
CA PHE A 85 46.16 9.69 7.69
C PHE A 85 45.31 8.43 7.51
N ASP A 86 45.88 7.25 7.77
CA ASP A 86 45.14 5.99 7.75
C ASP A 86 44.19 5.92 8.95
N ILE A 87 44.70 6.23 10.14
CA ILE A 87 43.97 6.14 11.40
C ILE A 87 42.79 7.11 11.39
N ILE A 88 42.97 8.36 10.94
CA ILE A 88 41.87 9.32 10.86
C ILE A 88 40.75 8.84 9.93
N LEU A 89 41.09 8.25 8.78
CA LEU A 89 40.09 7.72 7.84
C LEU A 89 39.34 6.52 8.40
N ILE A 90 40.03 5.60 9.08
CA ILE A 90 39.39 4.44 9.73
C ILE A 90 38.52 4.93 10.91
N MET A 91 38.99 5.91 11.67
CA MET A 91 38.26 6.51 12.79
C MET A 91 36.93 7.11 12.33
N LEU A 92 36.93 7.87 11.23
CA LEU A 92 35.70 8.42 10.62
C LEU A 92 34.72 7.32 10.19
N GLN A 93 35.22 6.17 9.74
CA GLN A 93 34.36 5.05 9.33
C GLN A 93 33.65 4.39 10.52
N GLN A 94 34.32 4.35 11.68
CA GLN A 94 33.93 3.65 12.91
C GLN A 94 33.15 4.52 13.90
N LEU A 95 32.92 5.81 13.59
CA LEU A 95 32.30 6.75 14.53
C LEU A 95 30.94 6.27 15.08
N PRO A 96 30.69 6.46 16.40
CA PRO A 96 29.42 6.15 16.99
C PRO A 96 28.32 7.03 16.41
N GLU A 97 27.10 6.51 16.31
CA GLU A 97 25.92 7.29 15.93
C GLU A 97 26.05 7.99 14.55
N ARG A 98 26.92 7.52 13.65
CA ARG A 98 27.26 8.15 12.35
C ARG A 98 26.06 8.51 11.47
N LYS A 99 24.94 7.79 11.61
CA LYS A 99 23.67 8.02 10.89
C LYS A 99 22.75 9.07 11.54
N LYS A 100 23.06 9.52 12.77
CA LYS A 100 22.30 10.55 13.50
C LYS A 100 23.00 11.92 13.36
N PRO A 101 22.27 13.04 13.58
CA PRO A 101 22.85 14.39 13.54
C PRO A 101 24.11 14.54 14.40
N ILE A 102 24.12 13.95 15.60
CA ILE A 102 25.26 14.02 16.51
C ILE A 102 26.51 13.32 15.99
N GLY A 103 26.37 12.22 15.23
CA GLY A 103 27.50 11.57 14.58
C GLY A 103 28.07 12.40 13.44
N SER A 104 27.25 13.22 12.78
CA SER A 104 27.70 14.18 11.77
C SER A 104 28.44 15.37 12.38
N LEU A 105 28.00 15.83 13.54
CA LEU A 105 28.69 16.88 14.30
C LEU A 105 30.03 16.37 14.83
N LEU A 106 30.05 15.14 15.33
CA LEU A 106 31.27 14.47 15.80
C LEU A 106 32.33 14.36 14.69
N SER A 107 31.94 13.95 13.48
CA SER A 107 32.90 13.87 12.36
C SER A 107 33.46 15.25 12.02
N LYS A 108 32.63 16.29 12.05
CA LYS A 108 33.04 17.69 11.82
C LYS A 108 34.06 18.16 12.85
N TRP A 109 33.79 17.96 14.15
CA TRP A 109 34.70 18.35 15.23
C TRP A 109 36.06 17.66 15.10
N ILE A 110 36.08 16.35 14.93
CA ILE A 110 37.31 15.57 14.78
C ILE A 110 38.15 16.06 13.59
N LEU A 111 37.51 16.29 12.44
CA LEU A 111 38.19 16.77 11.22
C LEU A 111 38.76 18.17 11.40
N MET A 112 38.02 19.08 12.03
CA MET A 112 38.48 20.44 12.33
C MET A 112 39.66 20.42 13.31
N ASN A 113 39.58 19.58 14.35
CA ASN A 113 40.65 19.42 15.33
C ASN A 113 41.92 18.87 14.66
N PHE A 114 41.79 17.88 13.78
CA PHE A 114 42.90 17.31 13.03
C PHE A 114 43.56 18.36 12.13
N MET A 115 42.76 19.13 11.40
CA MET A 115 43.24 20.20 10.52
C MET A 115 44.01 21.28 11.29
N ASN A 116 43.51 21.70 12.46
CA ASN A 116 44.21 22.66 13.32
C ASN A 116 45.51 22.09 13.88
N TRP A 117 45.49 20.84 14.36
CA TRP A 117 46.65 20.15 14.92
C TRP A 117 47.78 19.94 13.90
N MET A 118 47.44 19.82 12.61
CA MET A 118 48.42 19.67 11.52
C MET A 118 49.20 20.94 11.19
N GLN A 119 48.69 22.14 11.52
CA GLN A 119 49.28 23.42 11.10
C GLN A 119 50.75 23.55 11.54
N ASP A 120 51.08 23.13 12.76
CA ASP A 120 52.44 23.22 13.32
C ASP A 120 53.33 22.02 12.93
N LYS A 121 52.79 21.03 12.22
CA LYS A 121 53.45 19.75 11.89
C LYS A 121 53.60 19.51 10.38
N GLN A 122 53.43 20.55 9.58
CA GLN A 122 53.29 20.46 8.12
C GLN A 122 54.39 19.64 7.44
N SER A 123 55.65 19.79 7.83
CA SER A 123 56.79 19.06 7.23
C SER A 123 56.67 17.53 7.39
N ILE A 124 56.34 17.06 8.61
CA ILE A 124 56.19 15.63 8.89
C ILE A 124 54.95 15.08 8.16
N MET A 125 53.86 15.87 8.14
CA MET A 125 52.62 15.51 7.44
C MET A 125 52.83 15.38 5.93
N GLU A 126 53.64 16.24 5.32
CA GLU A 126 53.98 16.15 3.90
C GLU A 126 54.79 14.92 3.54
N GLN A 127 55.68 14.45 4.44
CA GLN A 127 56.43 13.21 4.26
C GLN A 127 55.56 11.96 4.40
N GLN A 128 54.54 12.00 5.26
CA GLN A 128 53.64 10.86 5.49
C GLN A 128 52.48 10.77 4.48
N MET A 129 52.19 11.84 3.75
CA MET A 129 51.14 11.87 2.73
C MET A 129 51.59 11.18 1.44
N THR A 130 50.80 10.23 0.95
CA THR A 130 51.07 9.51 -0.30
C THR A 130 49.82 9.51 -1.19
N GLU A 131 50.01 9.25 -2.48
CA GLU A 131 48.89 9.09 -3.43
C GLU A 131 47.89 8.01 -2.97
N TYR A 132 48.36 6.99 -2.25
CA TYR A 132 47.52 5.95 -1.64
C TYR A 132 46.51 6.55 -0.64
N TYR A 133 46.97 7.42 0.27
CA TYR A 133 46.10 8.06 1.26
C TYR A 133 45.20 9.12 0.62
N GLN A 134 45.69 9.85 -0.39
CA GLN A 134 44.87 10.76 -1.20
C GLN A 134 43.70 10.03 -1.87
N LYS A 135 43.96 8.86 -2.48
CA LYS A 135 42.93 8.01 -3.06
C LYS A 135 41.96 7.47 -2.01
N LYS A 136 42.46 7.03 -0.83
CA LYS A 136 41.63 6.54 0.27
C LYS A 136 40.71 7.63 0.84
N ALA A 137 41.21 8.87 0.96
CA ALA A 137 40.42 10.03 1.34
C ALA A 137 39.40 10.41 0.27
N GLY A 138 39.78 10.40 -1.01
CA GLY A 138 38.84 10.56 -2.13
C GLY A 138 37.68 9.56 -2.04
N LEU A 139 37.97 8.27 -1.81
CA LEU A 139 36.93 7.25 -1.61
C LEU A 139 36.07 7.50 -0.37
N ALA A 140 36.64 8.08 0.68
CA ALA A 140 35.88 8.50 1.86
C ALA A 140 34.92 9.67 1.54
N CYS A 141 35.35 10.66 0.74
CA CYS A 141 34.48 11.73 0.23
C CYS A 141 33.33 11.17 -0.61
N VAL A 142 33.61 10.20 -1.50
CA VAL A 142 32.58 9.55 -2.32
C VAL A 142 31.50 8.89 -1.42
N LYS A 143 31.91 8.22 -0.33
CA LYS A 143 30.97 7.57 0.60
C LYS A 143 30.23 8.54 1.51
N GLU A 144 30.87 9.65 1.91
CA GLU A 144 30.35 10.66 2.85
C GLU A 144 30.69 12.09 2.37
N PRO A 145 29.92 12.64 1.41
CA PRO A 145 30.21 13.97 0.85
C PRO A 145 30.12 15.11 1.87
N LYS A 146 29.40 14.90 2.98
CA LYS A 146 29.33 15.86 4.10
C LYS A 146 30.68 16.22 4.73
N ASN A 147 31.69 15.36 4.58
CA ASN A 147 33.05 15.58 5.09
C ASN A 147 34.01 16.10 4.01
N GLU A 148 33.53 16.30 2.77
CA GLU A 148 34.36 16.60 1.59
C GLU A 148 35.23 17.84 1.82
N GLU A 149 34.66 18.96 2.28
CA GLU A 149 35.38 20.22 2.49
C GLU A 149 36.66 20.05 3.35
N TYR A 150 36.56 19.31 4.44
CA TYR A 150 37.69 19.05 5.33
C TYR A 150 38.69 18.06 4.72
N LEU A 151 38.20 16.99 4.10
CA LEU A 151 39.06 15.97 3.51
C LEU A 151 39.84 16.50 2.30
N LEU A 152 39.23 17.37 1.48
CA LEU A 152 39.92 18.05 0.38
C LEU A 152 41.13 18.84 0.89
N GLN A 153 40.97 19.59 1.98
CA GLN A 153 42.03 20.40 2.60
C GLN A 153 43.10 19.54 3.27
N ILE A 154 42.70 18.60 4.12
CA ILE A 154 43.62 17.73 4.88
C ILE A 154 44.48 16.88 3.94
N PHE A 155 43.90 16.33 2.87
CA PHE A 155 44.57 15.40 1.97
C PHE A 155 45.11 16.05 0.69
N LYS A 156 44.96 17.38 0.54
CA LYS A 156 45.39 18.13 -0.64
C LYS A 156 44.88 17.51 -1.96
N ILE A 157 43.64 17.04 -1.97
CA ILE A 157 42.98 16.47 -3.15
C ILE A 157 42.03 17.51 -3.78
N SER A 158 41.88 17.49 -5.11
CA SER A 158 40.97 18.40 -5.82
C SER A 158 39.53 17.87 -5.83
N LYS A 159 38.58 18.77 -6.05
CA LYS A 159 37.16 18.39 -6.20
C LYS A 159 36.93 17.56 -7.46
N GLU A 160 37.65 17.88 -8.54
CA GLU A 160 37.62 17.15 -9.81
C GLU A 160 38.04 15.69 -9.61
N PHE A 161 39.08 15.45 -8.80
CA PHE A 161 39.54 14.10 -8.46
C PHE A 161 38.44 13.29 -7.76
N VAL A 162 37.69 13.90 -6.82
CA VAL A 162 36.56 13.25 -6.14
C VAL A 162 35.42 12.95 -7.12
N ILE A 163 35.13 13.86 -8.05
CA ILE A 163 34.09 13.68 -9.09
C ILE A 163 34.43 12.49 -10.01
N ASP A 164 35.67 12.39 -10.48
CA ASP A 164 36.11 11.31 -11.36
C ASP A 164 36.10 9.96 -10.62
N LEU A 165 36.55 9.96 -9.38
CA LEU A 165 36.52 8.77 -8.53
C LEU A 165 35.08 8.32 -8.21
N ARG A 166 34.15 9.27 -7.98
CA ARG A 166 32.72 8.98 -7.83
C ARG A 166 32.17 8.30 -9.08
N LYS A 167 32.43 8.86 -10.26
CA LYS A 167 31.96 8.29 -11.54
C LYS A 167 32.48 6.87 -11.73
N SER A 168 33.79 6.67 -11.52
CA SER A 168 34.42 5.35 -11.60
C SER A 168 33.81 4.37 -10.59
N LYS A 169 33.58 4.78 -9.34
CA LYS A 169 33.02 3.91 -8.30
C LYS A 169 31.56 3.55 -8.53
N VAL A 170 30.75 4.50 -8.99
CA VAL A 170 29.36 4.23 -9.36
C VAL A 170 29.33 3.26 -10.54
N GLN A 171 30.14 3.48 -11.57
CA GLN A 171 30.23 2.56 -12.71
C GLN A 171 30.64 1.15 -12.28
N GLU A 172 31.67 1.02 -11.43
CA GLU A 172 32.08 -0.26 -10.85
C GLU A 172 30.93 -0.96 -10.10
N TYR A 173 30.14 -0.21 -9.32
CA TYR A 173 28.98 -0.78 -8.63
C TYR A 173 27.86 -1.21 -9.58
N LEU A 174 27.61 -0.46 -10.65
CA LEU A 174 26.62 -0.84 -11.66
C LEU A 174 27.04 -2.12 -12.40
N GLU A 175 28.31 -2.24 -12.79
CA GLU A 175 28.87 -3.41 -13.48
C GLU A 175 28.83 -4.66 -12.58
N ASN A 176 29.08 -4.50 -11.29
CA ASN A 176 29.06 -5.58 -10.30
C ASN A 176 27.66 -5.81 -9.67
N GLN A 177 26.59 -5.27 -10.27
CA GLN A 177 25.20 -5.41 -9.80
C GLN A 177 24.95 -4.92 -8.35
N LYS A 178 25.79 -4.03 -7.82
CA LYS A 178 25.66 -3.36 -6.51
C LYS A 178 24.81 -2.10 -6.62
N PHE A 179 23.58 -2.24 -7.13
CA PHE A 179 22.69 -1.12 -7.48
C PHE A 179 22.29 -0.27 -6.29
N LYS A 180 22.15 -0.88 -5.10
CA LYS A 180 21.84 -0.17 -3.86
C LYS A 180 22.95 0.81 -3.51
N GLU A 181 24.19 0.34 -3.52
CA GLU A 181 25.38 1.11 -3.18
C GLU A 181 25.61 2.23 -4.20
N ALA A 182 25.38 1.96 -5.49
CA ALA A 182 25.38 2.97 -6.55
C ALA A 182 24.35 4.08 -6.27
N ALA A 183 23.10 3.71 -6.00
CA ALA A 183 22.03 4.65 -5.71
C ALA A 183 22.30 5.49 -4.44
N GLU A 184 22.83 4.87 -3.38
CA GLU A 184 23.20 5.58 -2.15
C GLU A 184 24.26 6.67 -2.41
N ILE A 185 25.28 6.39 -3.22
CA ILE A 185 26.28 7.40 -3.61
C ILE A 185 25.63 8.52 -4.42
N VAL A 186 24.85 8.16 -5.45
CA VAL A 186 24.23 9.11 -6.37
C VAL A 186 23.25 10.04 -5.65
N MET A 187 22.47 9.52 -4.69
CA MET A 187 21.58 10.33 -3.84
C MET A 187 22.37 11.24 -2.90
N LYS A 188 23.39 10.72 -2.19
CA LYS A 188 24.20 11.52 -1.25
C LYS A 188 24.93 12.68 -1.92
N HIS A 189 25.32 12.50 -3.20
CA HIS A 189 25.98 13.52 -4.02
C HIS A 189 25.00 14.40 -4.81
N GLU A 190 23.69 14.20 -4.66
CA GLU A 190 22.64 14.95 -5.37
C GLU A 190 22.79 14.95 -6.90
N VAL A 191 23.36 13.89 -7.47
CA VAL A 191 23.58 13.71 -8.92
C VAL A 191 22.64 12.69 -9.52
N VAL A 192 21.43 12.56 -8.98
CA VAL A 192 20.41 11.59 -9.41
C VAL A 192 20.06 11.75 -10.89
N ASP A 193 19.98 12.98 -11.38
CA ASP A 193 19.58 13.28 -12.76
C ASP A 193 20.66 12.96 -13.82
N ASP A 194 21.91 12.74 -13.40
CA ASP A 194 23.02 12.33 -14.28
C ASP A 194 22.86 10.89 -14.78
N TYR A 195 22.00 10.10 -14.14
CA TYR A 195 21.78 8.70 -14.47
C TYR A 195 20.39 8.48 -15.08
N SER A 196 20.30 7.48 -15.94
CA SER A 196 19.03 7.05 -16.56
C SER A 196 18.22 6.15 -15.63
N PHE A 197 16.93 6.03 -15.93
CA PHE A 197 16.02 5.11 -15.24
C PHE A 197 16.51 3.67 -15.34
N GLU A 198 17.03 3.28 -16.50
CA GLU A 198 17.54 1.94 -16.81
C GLU A 198 18.83 1.61 -16.06
N GLN A 199 19.66 2.61 -15.74
CA GLN A 199 20.92 2.41 -15.03
C GLN A 199 20.74 2.16 -13.53
N ILE A 200 19.82 2.88 -12.88
CA ILE A 200 19.69 2.83 -11.42
C ILE A 200 18.34 2.30 -10.99
N THR A 201 17.25 2.95 -11.42
CA THR A 201 15.91 2.73 -10.85
C THR A 201 15.33 1.39 -11.27
N LEU A 202 15.41 1.02 -12.55
CA LEU A 202 14.90 -0.27 -13.05
C LEU A 202 15.58 -1.46 -12.38
N PRO A 203 16.93 -1.54 -12.28
CA PRO A 203 17.59 -2.60 -11.52
C PRO A 203 17.11 -2.71 -10.07
N LEU A 204 16.93 -1.57 -9.37
CA LEU A 204 16.41 -1.57 -7.99
C LEU A 204 14.98 -2.10 -7.91
N ILE A 205 14.13 -1.81 -8.89
CA ILE A 205 12.78 -2.38 -8.99
C ILE A 205 12.88 -3.90 -9.15
N LEU A 206 13.72 -4.38 -10.08
CA LEU A 206 13.87 -5.81 -10.38
C LEU A 206 14.45 -6.60 -9.19
N CYS A 207 15.28 -5.96 -8.37
CA CYS A 207 15.85 -6.52 -7.14
C CYS A 207 14.98 -6.32 -5.88
N ASP A 208 13.72 -5.89 -6.04
CA ASP A 208 12.73 -5.62 -4.97
C ASP A 208 13.24 -4.64 -3.88
N LYS A 209 14.00 -3.61 -4.29
CA LYS A 209 14.51 -2.54 -3.42
C LYS A 209 13.60 -1.31 -3.42
N VAL A 210 12.30 -1.54 -3.22
CA VAL A 210 11.24 -0.51 -3.35
C VAL A 210 11.50 0.74 -2.51
N GLN A 211 12.00 0.59 -1.28
CA GLN A 211 12.29 1.73 -0.40
C GLN A 211 13.31 2.70 -1.00
N ILE A 212 14.30 2.21 -1.75
CA ILE A 212 15.32 3.05 -2.39
C ILE A 212 14.73 3.74 -3.61
N VAL A 213 13.89 3.03 -4.38
CA VAL A 213 13.14 3.60 -5.50
C VAL A 213 12.30 4.78 -5.02
N ASP A 214 11.58 4.63 -3.90
CA ASP A 214 10.76 5.71 -3.33
C ASP A 214 11.60 6.96 -3.00
N GLU A 215 12.80 6.81 -2.43
CA GLU A 215 13.70 7.94 -2.16
C GLU A 215 14.22 8.60 -3.44
N LEU A 216 14.59 7.82 -4.45
CA LEU A 216 15.00 8.34 -5.77
C LEU A 216 13.87 9.16 -6.43
N LEU A 217 12.63 8.66 -6.35
CA LEU A 217 11.46 9.35 -6.91
C LEU A 217 11.15 10.65 -6.17
N LYS A 218 11.38 10.73 -4.86
CA LYS A 218 11.22 12.00 -4.10
C LYS A 218 12.22 13.07 -4.54
N ILE A 219 13.42 12.66 -4.95
CA ILE A 219 14.49 13.57 -5.36
C ILE A 219 14.32 14.03 -6.81
N SER A 220 14.00 13.14 -7.75
CA SER A 220 14.00 13.44 -9.19
C SER A 220 12.62 13.35 -9.84
N LYS A 221 12.16 14.49 -10.40
CA LYS A 221 10.95 14.55 -11.26
C LYS A 221 11.12 13.78 -12.57
N LYS A 222 12.34 13.76 -13.13
CA LYS A 222 12.68 12.94 -14.31
C LYS A 222 12.51 11.45 -13.97
N LEU A 223 12.94 11.08 -12.77
CA LEU A 223 12.65 9.83 -12.03
C LEU A 223 11.18 9.41 -12.15
N GLN A 224 10.33 10.27 -11.59
CA GLN A 224 8.88 10.09 -11.50
C GLN A 224 8.26 9.80 -12.87
N LYS A 225 8.57 10.62 -13.89
CA LYS A 225 8.03 10.46 -15.26
C LYS A 225 8.51 9.18 -15.93
N SER A 226 9.78 8.83 -15.76
CA SER A 226 10.32 7.60 -16.35
C SER A 226 9.72 6.36 -15.71
N TYR A 227 9.55 6.37 -14.38
CA TYR A 227 8.93 5.28 -13.64
C TYR A 227 7.48 5.04 -14.06
N ILE A 228 6.67 6.10 -14.17
CA ILE A 228 5.27 5.93 -14.57
C ILE A 228 5.14 5.51 -16.04
N SER A 229 5.98 6.04 -16.93
CA SER A 229 6.05 5.62 -18.33
C SER A 229 6.40 4.13 -18.46
N PHE A 230 7.36 3.65 -17.66
CA PHE A 230 7.73 2.23 -17.56
C PHE A 230 6.57 1.33 -17.10
N LEU A 231 5.69 1.81 -16.22
CA LEU A 231 4.50 1.06 -15.82
C LEU A 231 3.41 1.14 -16.89
N ASP A 232 3.17 2.34 -17.44
CA ASP A 232 2.10 2.61 -18.39
C ASP A 232 2.27 1.81 -19.68
N GLN A 233 3.51 1.59 -20.15
CA GLN A 233 3.76 0.81 -21.36
C GLN A 233 3.20 -0.62 -21.32
N PHE A 234 3.12 -1.25 -20.15
CA PHE A 234 2.60 -2.62 -19.97
C PHE A 234 1.08 -2.66 -19.80
N VAL A 235 0.42 -1.51 -19.65
CA VAL A 235 -1.03 -1.46 -19.49
C VAL A 235 -1.71 -1.96 -20.75
N ALA A 236 -2.60 -2.94 -20.57
CA ALA A 236 -3.37 -3.59 -21.64
C ALA A 236 -2.53 -4.37 -22.66
N GLU A 237 -1.27 -4.65 -22.34
CA GLU A 237 -0.43 -5.59 -23.08
C GLU A 237 -0.70 -7.04 -22.63
N THR A 238 -0.30 -8.00 -23.47
CA THR A 238 -0.39 -9.43 -23.15
C THR A 238 0.70 -9.84 -22.15
N ASP A 239 0.45 -10.88 -21.35
CA ASP A 239 1.43 -11.39 -20.40
C ASP A 239 2.71 -11.86 -21.14
N GLU A 240 2.59 -12.34 -22.37
CA GLU A 240 3.72 -12.69 -23.24
C GLU A 240 4.57 -11.46 -23.58
N THR A 241 3.94 -10.36 -24.01
CA THR A 241 4.62 -9.09 -24.30
C THR A 241 5.34 -8.56 -23.07
N VAL A 242 4.70 -8.59 -21.91
CA VAL A 242 5.28 -8.09 -20.65
C VAL A 242 6.45 -8.97 -20.22
N ASN A 243 6.30 -10.30 -20.25
CA ASN A 243 7.39 -11.21 -19.89
C ASN A 243 8.60 -11.06 -20.82
N ALA A 244 8.38 -10.89 -22.13
CA ALA A 244 9.43 -10.68 -23.11
C ALA A 244 10.32 -9.46 -22.81
N PHE A 245 9.75 -8.39 -22.24
CA PHE A 245 10.55 -7.23 -21.79
C PHE A 245 11.56 -7.60 -20.70
N PHE A 246 11.20 -8.52 -19.80
CA PHE A 246 12.03 -8.87 -18.64
C PHE A 246 13.04 -9.99 -18.92
N GLU A 247 12.91 -10.75 -20.02
CA GLU A 247 13.81 -11.88 -20.33
C GLU A 247 15.31 -11.50 -20.32
N PRO A 248 15.76 -10.39 -20.95
CA PRO A 248 17.19 -10.01 -20.93
C PRO A 248 17.73 -9.73 -19.51
N TYR A 249 16.85 -9.32 -18.59
CA TYR A 249 17.23 -9.07 -17.20
C TYR A 249 17.21 -10.36 -16.36
N LYS A 250 16.33 -11.32 -16.70
CA LYS A 250 16.32 -12.65 -16.09
C LYS A 250 17.58 -13.42 -16.43
N GLU A 251 18.01 -13.39 -17.70
CA GLU A 251 19.25 -14.02 -18.17
C GLU A 251 20.49 -13.49 -17.44
N LYS A 252 20.48 -12.21 -17.04
CA LYS A 252 21.54 -11.58 -16.23
C LYS A 252 21.44 -11.84 -14.72
N GLY A 253 20.42 -12.58 -14.27
CA GLY A 253 20.19 -12.87 -12.85
C GLY A 253 19.66 -11.69 -12.02
N MET A 254 19.15 -10.63 -12.66
CA MET A 254 18.77 -9.38 -11.97
C MET A 254 17.35 -9.39 -11.36
N VAL A 255 16.49 -10.31 -11.78
CA VAL A 255 15.07 -10.34 -11.41
C VAL A 255 14.84 -11.21 -10.17
N THR A 256 14.62 -10.58 -9.02
CA THR A 256 14.24 -11.26 -7.76
C THR A 256 12.77 -11.05 -7.39
N ILE A 257 12.11 -10.10 -8.06
CA ILE A 257 10.73 -9.70 -7.85
C ILE A 257 9.73 -10.63 -8.56
N ASN A 258 8.52 -10.78 -8.00
CA ASN A 258 7.42 -11.44 -8.73
C ASN A 258 6.88 -10.52 -9.84
N LEU A 259 7.10 -10.93 -11.10
CA LEU A 259 6.70 -10.19 -12.30
C LEU A 259 5.18 -10.13 -12.52
N SER A 260 4.38 -10.97 -11.85
CA SER A 260 2.92 -10.94 -11.95
C SER A 260 2.30 -9.59 -11.54
N ARG A 261 3.08 -8.73 -10.84
CA ARG A 261 2.67 -7.35 -10.51
C ARG A 261 2.61 -6.42 -11.71
N PHE A 262 3.32 -6.73 -12.80
CA PHE A 262 3.31 -5.97 -14.05
C PHE A 262 2.25 -6.48 -15.04
N HIS A 263 1.47 -7.50 -14.67
CA HIS A 263 0.45 -8.10 -15.52
C HIS A 263 -0.95 -7.56 -15.22
N GLY A 264 -1.74 -7.38 -16.29
CA GLY A 264 -3.19 -7.20 -16.28
C GLY A 264 -3.77 -6.38 -15.10
N LYS A 265 -4.62 -7.03 -14.29
CA LYS A 265 -5.32 -6.39 -13.17
C LYS A 265 -4.37 -5.94 -12.06
N SER A 266 -3.32 -6.71 -11.79
CA SER A 266 -2.33 -6.41 -10.74
C SER A 266 -1.65 -5.07 -10.98
N LEU A 267 -1.20 -4.82 -12.23
CA LEU A 267 -0.60 -3.55 -12.63
C LEU A 267 -1.58 -2.39 -12.47
N THR A 268 -2.82 -2.55 -12.91
CA THR A 268 -3.82 -1.47 -12.78
C THR A 268 -4.15 -1.13 -11.33
N ILE A 269 -4.20 -2.12 -10.42
CA ILE A 269 -4.39 -1.87 -8.99
C ILE A 269 -3.15 -1.19 -8.41
N PHE A 270 -1.96 -1.60 -8.83
CA PHE A 270 -0.70 -0.99 -8.39
C PHE A 270 -0.63 0.48 -8.78
N MET A 271 -0.89 0.82 -10.04
CA MET A 271 -0.92 2.21 -10.52
C MET A 271 -2.00 3.03 -9.82
N GLN A 272 -3.20 2.48 -9.63
CA GLN A 272 -4.27 3.12 -8.85
C GLN A 272 -3.83 3.46 -7.41
N LYS A 273 -3.12 2.56 -6.73
CA LYS A 273 -2.56 2.82 -5.39
C LYS A 273 -1.42 3.83 -5.43
N PHE A 274 -0.60 3.81 -6.46
CA PHE A 274 0.50 4.76 -6.64
C PHE A 274 -0.01 6.20 -6.76
N PHE A 275 -0.97 6.45 -7.65
CA PHE A 275 -1.59 7.78 -7.83
C PHE A 275 -2.38 8.24 -6.60
N ASN A 276 -3.18 7.35 -5.97
CA ASN A 276 -3.96 7.72 -4.79
C ASN A 276 -3.16 7.78 -3.48
N GLY A 277 -1.95 7.23 -3.45
CA GLY A 277 -1.10 7.16 -2.28
C GLY A 277 0.14 8.03 -2.42
N GLN A 278 1.19 7.49 -3.04
CA GLN A 278 2.52 8.10 -3.08
C GLN A 278 2.53 9.45 -3.81
N VAL A 279 1.84 9.58 -4.94
CA VAL A 279 1.78 10.85 -5.69
C VAL A 279 1.17 11.96 -4.84
N LYS A 280 0.07 11.67 -4.13
CA LYS A 280 -0.59 12.63 -3.21
C LYS A 280 0.26 12.92 -1.98
N GLN A 281 0.78 11.89 -1.33
CA GLN A 281 1.55 12.00 -0.09
C GLN A 281 2.84 12.80 -0.28
N PHE A 282 3.57 12.52 -1.36
CA PHE A 282 4.88 13.14 -1.64
C PHE A 282 4.80 14.30 -2.63
N LYS A 283 3.59 14.67 -3.09
CA LYS A 283 3.34 15.75 -4.06
C LYS A 283 4.19 15.60 -5.33
N PHE A 284 4.19 14.40 -5.90
CA PHE A 284 4.87 14.15 -7.18
C PHE A 284 4.25 14.97 -8.30
N ASP A 285 5.08 15.38 -9.25
CA ASP A 285 4.65 16.14 -10.43
C ASP A 285 4.18 15.17 -11.52
N LEU A 286 3.06 14.50 -11.22
CA LEU A 286 2.45 13.49 -12.07
C LEU A 286 0.93 13.70 -12.17
N GLU A 287 0.42 13.63 -13.39
CA GLU A 287 -1.01 13.69 -13.70
C GLU A 287 -1.39 12.48 -14.56
N GLU A 288 -2.44 11.73 -14.22
CA GLU A 288 -2.77 10.48 -14.91
C GLU A 288 -2.96 10.67 -16.43
N ARG A 289 -3.68 11.73 -16.82
CA ARG A 289 -3.97 12.01 -18.24
C ARG A 289 -2.71 12.34 -19.04
N ARG A 290 -1.75 13.04 -18.42
CA ARG A 290 -0.53 13.52 -19.06
C ARG A 290 0.54 12.43 -19.08
N ASP A 291 0.74 11.76 -17.96
CA ASP A 291 1.91 10.90 -17.72
C ASP A 291 1.57 9.39 -17.75
N ALA A 292 0.29 8.99 -17.70
CA ALA A 292 -0.16 7.60 -17.79
C ALA A 292 -1.37 7.39 -18.74
N PRO A 293 -1.26 7.78 -20.02
CA PRO A 293 -2.39 7.76 -20.95
C PRO A 293 -2.94 6.36 -21.24
N LYS A 294 -2.12 5.29 -21.27
CA LYS A 294 -2.64 3.92 -21.48
C LYS A 294 -3.46 3.46 -20.27
N PHE A 295 -3.02 3.78 -19.05
CA PHE A 295 -3.76 3.54 -17.80
C PHE A 295 -5.13 4.20 -17.84
N VAL A 296 -5.20 5.49 -18.14
CA VAL A 296 -6.48 6.22 -18.23
C VAL A 296 -7.38 5.61 -19.29
N ALA A 297 -6.86 5.35 -20.49
CA ALA A 297 -7.64 4.75 -21.58
C ALA A 297 -8.16 3.35 -21.21
N ASN A 298 -7.35 2.54 -20.52
CA ASN A 298 -7.74 1.21 -20.07
C ASN A 298 -8.79 1.25 -18.96
N MET A 299 -8.71 2.21 -18.02
CA MET A 299 -9.72 2.38 -16.98
C MET A 299 -11.08 2.76 -17.57
N LYS A 300 -11.11 3.68 -18.55
CA LYS A 300 -12.32 4.04 -19.30
C LYS A 300 -12.87 2.87 -20.10
N ARG A 301 -12.01 2.13 -20.79
CA ARG A 301 -12.40 0.90 -21.52
C ARG A 301 -13.02 -0.16 -20.60
N LYS A 302 -12.44 -0.37 -19.41
CA LYS A 302 -12.97 -1.29 -18.39
C LYS A 302 -14.35 -0.84 -17.90
N ALA A 303 -14.53 0.45 -17.65
CA ALA A 303 -15.81 1.02 -17.26
C ALA A 303 -16.88 0.81 -18.35
N LEU A 304 -16.58 1.15 -19.60
CA LEU A 304 -17.49 0.92 -20.74
C LEU A 304 -17.87 -0.57 -20.88
N LYS A 305 -16.89 -1.49 -20.79
CA LYS A 305 -17.17 -2.93 -20.83
C LYS A 305 -18.04 -3.38 -19.66
N TYR A 306 -17.82 -2.85 -18.46
CA TYR A 306 -18.64 -3.14 -17.29
C TYR A 306 -20.09 -2.66 -17.47
N PHE A 307 -20.30 -1.46 -18.00
CA PHE A 307 -21.64 -0.91 -18.25
C PHE A 307 -22.40 -1.74 -19.30
N VAL A 308 -21.74 -2.16 -20.37
CA VAL A 308 -22.32 -3.09 -21.36
C VAL A 308 -22.73 -4.40 -20.67
N GLY A 309 -21.81 -4.99 -19.89
CA GLY A 309 -22.04 -6.17 -19.04
C GLY A 309 -23.30 -6.07 -18.20
N LYS A 310 -23.39 -5.00 -17.40
CA LYS A 310 -24.49 -4.78 -16.47
C LYS A 310 -25.84 -4.56 -17.15
N ARG A 311 -25.83 -3.99 -18.35
CA ARG A 311 -27.05 -3.73 -19.12
C ARG A 311 -27.54 -4.96 -19.87
N PHE A 312 -26.67 -5.61 -20.65
CA PHE A 312 -27.10 -6.59 -21.63
C PHE A 312 -26.88 -8.04 -21.20
N GLU A 313 -25.98 -8.31 -20.26
CA GLU A 313 -25.74 -9.65 -19.71
C GLU A 313 -26.45 -9.83 -18.37
N ASP A 314 -26.25 -8.90 -17.42
CA ASP A 314 -26.79 -9.04 -16.06
C ASP A 314 -28.22 -8.49 -15.92
N HIS A 315 -28.65 -7.61 -16.84
CA HIS A 315 -29.93 -6.88 -16.81
C HIS A 315 -30.17 -6.08 -15.51
N GLU A 316 -29.10 -5.67 -14.83
CA GLU A 316 -29.14 -4.88 -13.60
C GLU A 316 -29.14 -3.37 -13.85
N MET A 317 -28.72 -2.92 -15.03
CA MET A 317 -28.63 -1.50 -15.39
C MET A 317 -29.73 -1.11 -16.37
N ASN A 318 -30.64 -0.23 -15.92
CA ASN A 318 -31.70 0.32 -16.76
C ASN A 318 -31.17 1.32 -17.82
N ASP A 319 -32.04 1.77 -18.74
CA ASP A 319 -31.62 2.65 -19.84
C ASP A 319 -31.15 4.03 -19.43
N GLU A 320 -31.83 4.60 -18.44
CA GLU A 320 -31.52 5.92 -17.94
C GLU A 320 -30.11 5.94 -17.33
N LEU A 321 -29.81 4.97 -16.44
CA LEU A 321 -28.51 4.82 -15.79
C LEU A 321 -27.39 4.49 -16.80
N PHE A 322 -27.66 3.62 -17.77
CA PHE A 322 -26.67 3.31 -18.82
C PHE A 322 -26.35 4.56 -19.64
N CYS A 323 -27.37 5.32 -20.04
CA CYS A 323 -27.22 6.54 -20.82
C CYS A 323 -26.42 7.61 -20.05
N GLU A 324 -26.65 7.77 -18.75
CA GLU A 324 -25.87 8.67 -17.88
C GLU A 324 -24.39 8.30 -17.83
N HIS A 325 -24.07 7.02 -17.60
CA HIS A 325 -22.68 6.56 -17.59
C HIS A 325 -21.98 6.76 -18.93
N MET A 326 -22.67 6.47 -20.05
CA MET A 326 -22.14 6.69 -21.39
C MET A 326 -21.87 8.18 -21.67
N LYS A 327 -22.84 9.06 -21.38
CA LYS A 327 -22.73 10.50 -21.61
C LYS A 327 -21.59 11.16 -20.81
N SER A 328 -21.27 10.65 -19.61
CA SER A 328 -20.12 11.15 -18.85
C SER A 328 -18.80 10.51 -19.25
N THR A 329 -18.80 9.26 -19.73
CA THR A 329 -17.56 8.52 -20.02
C THR A 329 -17.04 8.74 -21.42
N LEU A 330 -17.91 8.77 -22.43
CA LEU A 330 -17.51 8.87 -23.84
C LEU A 330 -16.78 10.17 -24.19
N PRO A 331 -17.19 11.37 -23.72
CA PRO A 331 -16.47 12.61 -23.99
C PRO A 331 -15.03 12.63 -23.45
N GLU A 332 -14.77 11.80 -22.43
CA GLU A 332 -13.46 11.67 -21.81
C GLU A 332 -12.56 10.64 -22.52
N CYS A 333 -13.09 9.88 -23.48
CA CYS A 333 -12.37 8.81 -24.16
C CYS A 333 -11.57 9.32 -25.37
N THR A 334 -10.48 8.62 -25.70
CA THR A 334 -9.82 8.80 -27.00
C THR A 334 -10.63 8.12 -28.10
N ASP A 335 -10.50 8.56 -29.36
CA ASP A 335 -11.14 7.91 -30.51
C ASP A 335 -10.88 6.40 -30.54
N LYS A 336 -9.64 5.98 -30.26
CA LYS A 336 -9.27 4.56 -30.20
C LYS A 336 -10.11 3.80 -29.15
N THR A 337 -10.32 4.39 -27.97
CA THR A 337 -11.14 3.79 -26.90
C THR A 337 -12.61 3.73 -27.30
N ILE A 338 -13.13 4.79 -27.94
CA ILE A 338 -14.52 4.83 -28.43
C ILE A 338 -14.72 3.76 -29.50
N VAL A 339 -13.87 3.66 -30.53
CA VAL A 339 -13.98 2.60 -31.55
C VAL A 339 -13.97 1.20 -30.92
N GLN A 340 -13.08 0.94 -29.96
CA GLN A 340 -13.06 -0.36 -29.27
C GLN A 340 -14.35 -0.68 -28.51
N PHE A 341 -15.01 0.34 -27.97
CA PHE A 341 -16.34 0.21 -27.37
C PHE A 341 -17.43 -0.04 -28.41
N LEU A 342 -17.39 0.66 -29.55
CA LEU A 342 -18.32 0.43 -30.65
C LEU A 342 -18.20 -1.00 -31.19
N ILE A 343 -16.98 -1.50 -31.37
CA ILE A 343 -16.68 -2.90 -31.75
C ILE A 343 -17.29 -3.89 -30.75
N LEU A 344 -17.14 -3.62 -29.44
CA LEU A 344 -17.69 -4.47 -28.38
C LEU A 344 -19.22 -4.64 -28.50
N LEU A 345 -19.93 -3.62 -28.98
CA LEU A 345 -21.37 -3.68 -29.23
C LEU A 345 -21.68 -4.31 -30.59
N TRP A 346 -20.98 -3.87 -31.64
CA TRP A 346 -21.26 -4.21 -33.04
C TRP A 346 -21.02 -5.67 -33.39
N ASP A 347 -19.89 -6.23 -32.95
CA ASP A 347 -19.43 -7.57 -33.33
C ASP A 347 -20.30 -8.69 -32.73
N THR A 348 -21.10 -8.37 -31.72
CA THR A 348 -22.07 -9.32 -31.14
C THR A 348 -23.14 -9.78 -32.13
N CYS A 349 -23.35 -9.02 -33.21
CA CYS A 349 -24.42 -9.23 -34.20
C CYS A 349 -25.84 -9.23 -33.61
N ILE A 350 -26.01 -8.71 -32.39
CA ILE A 350 -27.31 -8.55 -31.72
C ILE A 350 -27.90 -7.21 -32.16
N TYR A 351 -29.15 -7.22 -32.64
CA TYR A 351 -29.83 -6.04 -33.19
C TYR A 351 -29.81 -4.84 -32.23
N GLU A 352 -30.22 -5.03 -30.98
CA GLU A 352 -30.28 -3.97 -29.97
C GLU A 352 -28.90 -3.35 -29.69
N ARG A 353 -27.84 -4.16 -29.68
CA ARG A 353 -26.47 -3.69 -29.46
C ARG A 353 -25.93 -2.94 -30.68
N ARG A 354 -26.30 -3.34 -31.90
CA ARG A 354 -25.94 -2.61 -33.12
C ARG A 354 -26.60 -1.24 -33.18
N ILE A 355 -27.88 -1.13 -32.81
CA ILE A 355 -28.55 0.18 -32.68
C ILE A 355 -27.81 1.08 -31.69
N GLU A 356 -27.36 0.54 -30.56
CA GLU A 356 -26.58 1.29 -29.57
C GLU A 356 -25.22 1.73 -30.11
N ALA A 357 -24.50 0.86 -30.84
CA ALA A 357 -23.27 1.22 -31.49
C ALA A 357 -23.47 2.41 -32.46
N LEU A 358 -24.52 2.38 -33.27
CA LEU A 358 -24.83 3.49 -34.19
C LEU A 358 -25.17 4.79 -33.44
N PHE A 359 -26.00 4.69 -32.38
CA PHE A 359 -26.39 5.83 -31.55
C PHE A 359 -25.16 6.48 -30.91
N TRP A 360 -24.29 5.71 -30.27
CA TRP A 360 -23.12 6.25 -29.59
C TRP A 360 -22.03 6.72 -30.54
N ALA A 361 -21.88 6.07 -31.70
CA ALA A 361 -20.98 6.57 -32.75
C ALA A 361 -21.41 7.96 -33.25
N THR A 362 -22.71 8.19 -33.41
CA THR A 362 -23.26 9.50 -33.78
C THR A 362 -23.11 10.50 -32.64
N TYR A 363 -23.41 10.10 -31.41
CA TYR A 363 -23.28 10.95 -30.22
C TYR A 363 -21.83 11.43 -30.01
N SER A 364 -20.85 10.55 -30.17
CA SER A 364 -19.43 10.86 -29.95
C SER A 364 -18.78 11.66 -31.08
N ASN A 365 -19.46 11.86 -32.21
CA ASN A 365 -18.92 12.54 -33.40
C ASN A 365 -17.51 12.03 -33.81
N ILE A 366 -17.34 10.71 -33.78
CA ILE A 366 -16.05 10.08 -34.05
C ILE A 366 -15.62 10.20 -35.52
N ASP A 367 -14.32 10.30 -35.78
CA ASP A 367 -13.80 10.24 -37.15
C ASP A 367 -14.15 8.90 -37.81
N ARG A 368 -15.10 8.96 -38.75
CA ARG A 368 -15.57 7.81 -39.53
C ARG A 368 -14.48 7.21 -40.43
N ASN A 369 -13.41 7.95 -40.69
CA ASN A 369 -12.24 7.49 -41.44
C ASN A 369 -11.13 6.95 -40.54
N SER A 370 -11.38 6.82 -39.24
CA SER A 370 -10.46 6.15 -38.31
C SER A 370 -10.08 4.78 -38.84
N LYS A 371 -8.78 4.50 -38.94
CA LYS A 371 -8.24 3.19 -39.36
C LYS A 371 -8.69 2.03 -38.48
N TYR A 372 -9.25 2.31 -37.31
CA TYR A 372 -9.74 1.31 -36.38
C TYR A 372 -11.22 0.96 -36.62
N MET A 373 -11.97 1.78 -37.38
CA MET A 373 -13.40 1.60 -37.60
C MET A 373 -13.66 0.35 -38.45
N PRO A 374 -14.51 -0.59 -38.00
CA PRO A 374 -14.92 -1.73 -38.84
C PRO A 374 -15.58 -1.26 -40.14
N PRO A 375 -15.24 -1.86 -41.31
CA PRO A 375 -15.84 -1.49 -42.59
C PRO A 375 -17.36 -1.53 -42.57
N ASP A 376 -17.94 -2.61 -42.02
CA ASP A 376 -19.40 -2.82 -41.99
C ASP A 376 -20.11 -1.77 -41.10
N LEU A 377 -19.51 -1.40 -39.96
CA LEU A 377 -20.06 -0.34 -39.10
C LEU A 377 -19.97 1.02 -39.79
N LYS A 378 -18.88 1.28 -40.51
CA LYS A 378 -18.73 2.51 -41.29
C LYS A 378 -19.80 2.61 -42.38
N GLU A 379 -20.01 1.53 -43.13
CA GLU A 379 -21.03 1.47 -44.17
C GLU A 379 -22.44 1.71 -43.60
N GLU A 380 -22.78 1.07 -42.48
CA GLU A 380 -24.08 1.27 -41.83
C GLU A 380 -24.24 2.69 -41.24
N LEU A 381 -23.17 3.33 -40.76
CA LEU A 381 -23.21 4.73 -40.29
C LEU A 381 -23.40 5.73 -41.43
N GLU A 382 -22.94 5.41 -42.63
CA GLU A 382 -23.09 6.26 -43.83
C GLU A 382 -24.44 6.03 -44.50
N ASN A 383 -24.87 4.78 -44.62
CA ASN A 383 -26.11 4.36 -45.26
C ASN A 383 -26.88 3.35 -44.39
N PRO A 384 -27.50 3.77 -43.28
CA PRO A 384 -28.21 2.86 -42.40
C PRO A 384 -29.38 2.21 -43.13
N THR A 385 -29.49 0.90 -43.00
CA THR A 385 -30.65 0.12 -43.44
C THR A 385 -31.93 0.67 -42.81
N THR A 386 -33.07 0.50 -43.49
CA THR A 386 -34.36 0.99 -42.99
C THR A 386 -34.68 0.46 -41.58
N GLU A 387 -34.32 -0.79 -41.31
CA GLU A 387 -34.48 -1.41 -39.99
C GLU A 387 -33.65 -0.69 -38.93
N MET A 388 -32.34 -0.50 -39.17
CA MET A 388 -31.44 0.17 -38.24
C MET A 388 -31.83 1.64 -38.02
N LYS A 389 -32.24 2.34 -39.07
CA LYS A 389 -32.73 3.72 -38.99
C LYS A 389 -33.97 3.82 -38.08
N ASN A 390 -34.94 2.93 -38.26
CA ASN A 390 -36.14 2.90 -37.42
C ASN A 390 -35.81 2.60 -35.95
N GLY A 391 -34.86 1.69 -35.69
CA GLY A 391 -34.39 1.39 -34.34
C GLY A 391 -33.69 2.58 -33.69
N LEU A 392 -32.85 3.29 -34.44
CA LEU A 392 -32.14 4.49 -33.98
C LEU A 392 -33.11 5.62 -33.63
N GLU A 393 -34.11 5.89 -34.48
CA GLU A 393 -35.14 6.91 -34.23
C GLU A 393 -35.95 6.60 -32.96
N LYS A 394 -36.32 5.32 -32.75
CA LYS A 394 -37.01 4.88 -31.52
C LYS A 394 -36.15 5.11 -30.28
N LEU A 395 -34.86 4.73 -30.33
CA LEU A 395 -33.94 4.91 -29.22
C LEU A 395 -33.68 6.39 -28.93
N GLN A 396 -33.57 7.21 -29.97
CA GLN A 396 -33.42 8.66 -29.82
C GLN A 396 -34.66 9.29 -29.19
N ALA A 397 -35.86 8.89 -29.61
CA ALA A 397 -37.10 9.35 -29.00
C ALA A 397 -37.16 9.00 -27.51
N LEU A 398 -36.86 7.74 -27.15
CA LEU A 398 -36.81 7.28 -25.75
C LEU A 398 -35.88 8.13 -24.87
N ARG A 399 -34.68 8.46 -25.40
CA ARG A 399 -33.65 9.19 -24.65
C ARG A 399 -33.82 10.72 -24.68
N THR A 400 -34.75 11.24 -25.46
CA THR A 400 -35.03 12.69 -25.56
C THR A 400 -36.24 13.11 -24.73
N THR A 401 -37.11 12.17 -24.35
CA THR A 401 -38.25 12.44 -23.46
C THR A 401 -37.73 12.92 -22.10
N LYS A 402 -37.77 14.24 -21.87
CA LYS A 402 -37.36 14.84 -20.61
C LYS A 402 -38.37 14.48 -19.52
N ASN A 403 -37.96 13.73 -18.51
CA ASN A 403 -38.58 13.78 -17.20
C ASN A 403 -38.11 15.09 -16.54
N CYS A 404 -38.82 16.20 -16.83
CA CYS A 404 -38.57 17.47 -16.17
C CYS A 404 -39.12 17.39 -14.74
N GLN A 405 -38.24 17.49 -13.75
CA GLN A 405 -38.65 17.91 -12.40
C GLN A 405 -39.07 19.38 -12.47
N GLU A 406 -40.20 19.74 -11.85
CA GLU A 406 -40.56 21.14 -11.67
C GLU A 406 -39.60 21.74 -10.63
N GLU A 407 -38.98 22.88 -10.95
CA GLU A 407 -37.90 23.50 -10.15
C GLU A 407 -38.34 23.87 -8.71
N ASP A 408 -39.66 23.91 -8.45
CA ASP A 408 -40.26 24.31 -7.17
C ASP A 408 -40.87 23.15 -6.35
N GLU A 409 -40.71 21.89 -6.79
CA GLU A 409 -41.30 20.74 -6.09
C GLU A 409 -40.57 20.41 -4.76
N GLN A 410 -41.30 20.45 -3.62
CA GLN A 410 -40.78 19.97 -2.34
C GLN A 410 -40.77 18.44 -2.30
N LEU A 411 -39.57 17.85 -2.24
CA LEU A 411 -39.38 16.41 -2.11
C LEU A 411 -39.40 15.93 -0.65
N TYR A 412 -39.81 14.69 -0.43
CA TYR A 412 -39.80 14.02 0.87
C TYR A 412 -39.11 12.66 0.77
N VAL A 413 -38.45 12.22 1.85
CA VAL A 413 -37.86 10.86 1.90
C VAL A 413 -38.96 9.79 1.78
N PHE A 414 -40.06 10.01 2.49
CA PHE A 414 -41.25 9.16 2.43
C PHE A 414 -42.40 9.96 1.82
N GLU A 415 -42.52 9.89 0.50
CA GLU A 415 -43.40 10.75 -0.30
C GLU A 415 -44.88 10.61 0.08
N GLU A 416 -45.36 9.37 0.22
CA GLU A 416 -46.76 9.09 0.55
C GLU A 416 -47.17 9.69 1.91
N GLN A 417 -46.25 9.69 2.88
CA GLN A 417 -46.45 10.20 4.22
C GLN A 417 -46.05 11.67 4.37
N LYS A 418 -45.44 12.27 3.33
CA LYS A 418 -44.78 13.59 3.39
C LYS A 418 -43.87 13.75 4.60
N LYS A 419 -43.13 12.68 4.93
CA LYS A 419 -42.24 12.62 6.09
C LYS A 419 -40.81 12.88 5.65
N TYR A 420 -40.10 13.64 6.48
CA TYR A 420 -38.70 14.05 6.28
C TYR A 420 -38.51 14.86 4.99
N PRO A 421 -38.79 16.18 5.01
CA PRO A 421 -38.53 17.04 3.86
C PRO A 421 -37.05 17.05 3.49
N ILE A 422 -36.76 17.10 2.20
CA ILE A 422 -35.41 17.15 1.65
C ILE A 422 -35.01 18.60 1.35
N ARG A 423 -33.81 19.00 1.78
CA ARG A 423 -33.17 20.29 1.46
C ARG A 423 -31.87 20.04 0.69
N ILE A 424 -31.69 20.72 -0.44
CA ILE A 424 -30.49 20.60 -1.27
C ILE A 424 -29.58 21.80 -1.00
N VAL A 425 -28.30 21.54 -0.72
CA VAL A 425 -27.26 22.57 -0.53
C VAL A 425 -26.38 22.60 -1.77
N GLN A 426 -26.45 23.66 -2.55
CA GLN A 426 -25.73 23.77 -3.83
C GLN A 426 -25.01 25.11 -4.03
N ASN A 427 -25.25 26.10 -3.16
CA ASN A 427 -24.58 27.39 -3.17
C ASN A 427 -24.24 27.85 -1.73
N GLU A 428 -23.63 29.02 -1.59
CA GLU A 428 -23.22 29.56 -0.28
C GLU A 428 -24.41 29.91 0.64
N GLN A 429 -25.53 30.36 0.09
CA GLN A 429 -26.72 30.72 0.88
C GLN A 429 -27.34 29.47 1.51
N ASP A 430 -27.46 28.40 0.73
CA ASP A 430 -27.96 27.12 1.25
C ASP A 430 -27.05 26.57 2.35
N LEU A 431 -25.73 26.74 2.20
CA LEU A 431 -24.76 26.32 3.22
C LEU A 431 -24.94 27.12 4.51
N GLU A 432 -25.11 28.43 4.44
CA GLU A 432 -25.35 29.26 5.64
C GLU A 432 -26.63 28.83 6.38
N ILE A 433 -27.69 28.47 5.65
CA ILE A 433 -28.91 27.93 6.27
C ILE A 433 -28.60 26.61 7.00
N LEU A 434 -27.90 25.68 6.33
CA LEU A 434 -27.49 24.41 6.95
C LEU A 434 -26.64 24.65 8.22
N LEU A 435 -25.62 25.50 8.14
CA LEU A 435 -24.71 25.80 9.26
C LEU A 435 -25.44 26.48 10.42
N SER A 436 -26.41 27.36 10.14
CA SER A 436 -27.27 27.95 11.16
C SER A 436 -28.09 26.89 11.88
N GLU A 437 -28.74 25.97 11.14
CA GLU A 437 -29.54 24.89 11.74
C GLU A 437 -28.69 23.90 12.56
N LEU A 438 -27.46 23.62 12.11
CA LEU A 438 -26.48 22.84 12.88
C LEU A 438 -26.05 23.57 14.16
N GLY A 439 -25.89 24.88 14.10
CA GLY A 439 -25.57 25.74 15.25
C GLY A 439 -26.66 25.77 16.33
N GLU A 440 -27.91 25.55 15.94
CA GLU A 440 -29.10 25.48 16.81
C GLU A 440 -29.39 24.08 17.36
N LEU A 441 -28.51 23.09 17.15
CA LEU A 441 -28.64 21.77 17.77
C LEU A 441 -28.31 21.83 19.26
N GLU A 442 -29.02 21.03 20.05
CA GLU A 442 -28.77 20.84 21.48
C GLU A 442 -27.54 19.95 21.71
N GLU A 443 -26.94 20.04 22.90
CA GLU A 443 -25.81 19.19 23.27
C GLU A 443 -26.23 17.73 23.39
N GLY A 444 -25.43 16.81 22.82
CA GLY A 444 -25.70 15.38 22.82
C GLY A 444 -26.59 14.88 21.67
N MET A 445 -26.89 15.73 20.68
CA MET A 445 -27.62 15.31 19.48
C MET A 445 -26.75 14.45 18.53
N TYR A 446 -27.41 13.68 17.66
CA TYR A 446 -26.76 12.86 16.64
C TYR A 446 -27.22 13.28 15.25
N ILE A 447 -26.36 13.09 14.25
CA ILE A 447 -26.66 13.40 12.84
C ILE A 447 -26.33 12.17 12.00
N GLY A 448 -27.31 11.63 11.28
CA GLY A 448 -27.06 10.58 10.29
C GLY A 448 -26.21 11.12 9.15
N TYR A 449 -25.20 10.38 8.73
CA TYR A 449 -24.28 10.77 7.67
C TYR A 449 -24.03 9.63 6.72
N ASP A 450 -24.07 9.95 5.43
CA ASP A 450 -23.59 9.09 4.35
C ASP A 450 -22.95 9.95 3.24
N SER A 451 -22.31 9.32 2.26
CA SER A 451 -21.79 10.04 1.09
C SER A 451 -21.79 9.20 -0.18
N GLU A 452 -21.93 9.89 -1.32
CA GLU A 452 -21.84 9.27 -2.64
C GLU A 452 -20.64 9.80 -3.43
N PHE A 453 -20.00 8.92 -4.20
CA PHE A 453 -18.74 9.22 -4.89
C PHE A 453 -18.91 9.32 -6.40
N LYS A 454 -18.11 10.19 -7.02
CA LYS A 454 -17.97 10.24 -8.49
C LYS A 454 -17.41 8.89 -8.99
N PRO A 455 -17.76 8.44 -10.21
CA PRO A 455 -17.21 7.20 -10.76
C PRO A 455 -15.69 7.24 -10.86
N TYR A 456 -15.02 6.21 -10.36
CA TYR A 456 -13.55 6.20 -10.21
C TYR A 456 -12.79 6.44 -11.52
N HIS A 457 -13.30 5.98 -12.67
CA HIS A 457 -12.65 6.16 -13.98
C HIS A 457 -12.73 7.59 -14.55
N LEU A 458 -13.50 8.47 -13.90
CA LEU A 458 -13.64 9.89 -14.25
C LEU A 458 -12.88 10.81 -13.29
N ILE A 459 -12.30 10.27 -12.22
CA ILE A 459 -11.53 11.01 -11.21
C ILE A 459 -10.03 10.92 -11.54
N ASP A 460 -9.29 11.97 -11.23
CA ASP A 460 -7.83 12.06 -11.25
C ASP A 460 -7.28 12.48 -9.87
N VAL A 461 -5.96 12.56 -9.72
CA VAL A 461 -5.32 12.98 -8.46
C VAL A 461 -5.81 14.35 -7.95
N SER A 462 -6.22 15.24 -8.86
CA SER A 462 -6.55 16.65 -8.58
C SER A 462 -8.01 16.90 -8.22
N THR A 463 -8.89 15.93 -8.46
CA THR A 463 -10.34 16.08 -8.33
C THR A 463 -10.87 15.43 -7.05
N SER A 464 -11.80 16.13 -6.38
CA SER A 464 -12.51 15.58 -5.22
C SER A 464 -13.31 14.35 -5.64
N ARG A 465 -13.23 13.28 -4.85
CA ARG A 465 -14.00 12.05 -5.05
C ARG A 465 -15.48 12.22 -4.68
N LEU A 466 -15.79 13.16 -3.79
CA LEU A 466 -17.14 13.37 -3.29
C LEU A 466 -18.05 13.93 -4.39
N ALA A 467 -19.21 13.30 -4.56
CA ALA A 467 -20.28 13.80 -5.42
C ALA A 467 -21.41 14.40 -4.58
N ILE A 468 -21.77 13.76 -3.47
CA ILE A 468 -22.84 14.17 -2.55
C ILE A 468 -22.43 13.81 -1.11
N ILE A 469 -22.82 14.65 -0.15
CA ILE A 469 -22.89 14.29 1.28
C ILE A 469 -24.35 14.35 1.71
N GLN A 470 -24.82 13.38 2.47
CA GLN A 470 -26.18 13.37 3.00
C GLN A 470 -26.16 13.48 4.53
N LEU A 471 -27.04 14.32 5.07
CA LEU A 471 -27.21 14.49 6.52
C LEU A 471 -28.67 14.26 6.90
N PHE A 472 -28.91 13.66 8.05
CA PHE A 472 -30.25 13.53 8.61
C PHE A 472 -30.28 13.96 10.09
N PHE A 473 -31.08 14.97 10.40
CA PHE A 473 -31.30 15.49 11.75
C PHE A 473 -32.59 16.31 11.83
N LYS A 474 -33.18 16.46 13.03
CA LYS A 474 -34.44 17.20 13.25
C LYS A 474 -35.55 16.82 12.24
N ASP A 475 -35.70 15.51 11.98
CA ASP A 475 -36.67 14.97 11.01
C ASP A 475 -36.57 15.61 9.61
N LYS A 476 -35.37 16.00 9.19
CA LYS A 476 -35.10 16.65 7.90
C LYS A 476 -33.85 16.04 7.27
N ALA A 477 -33.94 15.77 5.96
CA ALA A 477 -32.83 15.26 5.18
C ALA A 477 -32.16 16.40 4.40
N TRP A 478 -30.84 16.42 4.41
CA TRP A 478 -30.03 17.39 3.69
C TRP A 478 -29.17 16.66 2.66
N LEU A 479 -29.15 17.17 1.45
CA LEU A 479 -28.32 16.67 0.36
C LEU A 479 -27.37 17.79 -0.06
N ILE A 480 -26.09 17.64 0.26
CA ILE A 480 -25.05 18.59 -0.11
C ILE A 480 -24.49 18.19 -1.46
N ASN A 481 -24.71 19.04 -2.46
CA ASN A 481 -24.26 18.85 -3.82
C ASN A 481 -22.78 19.26 -3.97
N CYS A 482 -21.87 18.33 -3.66
CA CYS A 482 -20.43 18.58 -3.69
C CYS A 482 -19.92 18.97 -5.09
N VAL A 483 -20.53 18.44 -6.16
CA VAL A 483 -20.19 18.82 -7.55
C VAL A 483 -20.51 20.30 -7.82
N ALA A 484 -21.62 20.81 -7.30
CA ALA A 484 -21.95 22.24 -7.42
C ALA A 484 -20.99 23.10 -6.58
N ILE A 485 -20.67 22.66 -5.36
CA ILE A 485 -19.71 23.34 -4.47
C ILE A 485 -18.32 23.45 -5.13
N ASP A 486 -17.83 22.38 -5.76
CA ASP A 486 -16.53 22.36 -6.46
C ASP A 486 -16.43 23.42 -7.58
N ASN A 487 -17.57 23.85 -8.14
CA ASN A 487 -17.68 24.87 -9.19
C ASN A 487 -17.85 26.30 -8.66
N LEU A 488 -17.98 26.50 -7.34
CA LEU A 488 -18.05 27.85 -6.75
C LEU A 488 -16.69 28.54 -6.81
N ALA A 489 -16.69 29.86 -7.01
CA ALA A 489 -15.48 30.67 -6.96
C ALA A 489 -14.82 30.65 -5.57
N SER A 490 -15.63 30.55 -4.52
CA SER A 490 -15.27 30.53 -3.09
C SER A 490 -15.10 29.12 -2.52
N ARG A 491 -15.04 28.08 -3.36
CA ARG A 491 -15.09 26.66 -2.95
C ARG A 491 -14.18 26.30 -1.77
N ASP A 492 -12.96 26.85 -1.71
CA ASP A 492 -11.99 26.52 -0.67
C ASP A 492 -12.51 26.94 0.72
N ASP A 493 -13.10 28.13 0.82
CA ASP A 493 -13.70 28.66 2.04
C ASP A 493 -15.00 27.92 2.40
N VAL A 494 -15.83 27.63 1.41
CA VAL A 494 -17.08 26.86 1.57
C VAL A 494 -16.79 25.47 2.16
N TRP A 495 -15.80 24.76 1.63
CA TRP A 495 -15.37 23.46 2.14
C TRP A 495 -14.82 23.57 3.58
N ILE A 496 -14.01 24.58 3.89
CA ILE A 496 -13.48 24.81 5.24
C ILE A 496 -14.62 25.07 6.24
N ARG A 497 -15.57 25.93 5.90
CA ARG A 497 -16.76 26.20 6.74
C ARG A 497 -17.58 24.94 6.97
N LEU A 498 -17.84 24.16 5.92
CA LEU A 498 -18.57 22.89 6.01
C LEU A 498 -17.85 21.90 6.94
N TYR A 499 -16.53 21.71 6.76
CA TYR A 499 -15.75 20.82 7.61
C TYR A 499 -15.82 21.21 9.08
N LYS A 500 -15.61 22.49 9.39
CA LYS A 500 -15.68 22.99 10.77
C LYS A 500 -17.08 22.81 11.36
N GLY A 501 -18.10 23.15 10.58
CA GLY A 501 -19.49 23.01 10.96
C GLY A 501 -19.86 21.58 11.33
N LEU A 502 -19.32 20.58 10.63
CA LEU A 502 -19.62 19.16 10.86
C LEU A 502 -18.71 18.49 11.90
N PHE A 503 -17.39 18.72 11.87
CA PHE A 503 -16.42 17.89 12.59
C PHE A 503 -15.73 18.55 13.77
N GLU A 504 -15.80 19.88 13.89
CA GLU A 504 -15.26 20.61 15.05
C GLU A 504 -16.35 20.94 16.10
N SER A 505 -17.59 20.48 15.89
CA SER A 505 -18.70 20.68 16.82
C SER A 505 -18.56 19.79 18.05
N ASN A 506 -18.75 20.38 19.24
CA ASN A 506 -18.92 19.66 20.50
C ASN A 506 -20.39 19.42 20.87
N LYS A 507 -21.34 19.95 20.09
CA LYS A 507 -22.78 19.85 20.39
C LYS A 507 -23.38 18.53 19.94
N PHE A 508 -22.86 17.94 18.87
CA PHE A 508 -23.43 16.74 18.27
C PHE A 508 -22.36 15.77 17.80
N SER A 509 -22.76 14.51 17.63
CA SER A 509 -21.95 13.48 16.99
C SER A 509 -22.52 13.07 15.64
N ILE A 510 -21.65 12.95 14.64
CA ILE A 510 -21.95 12.36 13.34
C ILE A 510 -21.98 10.83 13.49
N VAL A 511 -23.05 10.19 13.03
CA VAL A 511 -23.19 8.74 12.99
C VAL A 511 -23.24 8.27 11.53
N GLY A 512 -22.27 7.43 11.14
CA GLY A 512 -22.16 6.90 9.78
C GLY A 512 -21.91 5.39 9.78
N PHE A 513 -22.11 4.74 8.64
CA PHE A 513 -21.93 3.29 8.51
C PHE A 513 -20.66 2.94 7.73
N ASP A 514 -19.70 2.26 8.38
CA ASP A 514 -18.36 2.02 7.78
C ASP A 514 -17.66 3.32 7.31
N ILE A 515 -18.00 4.43 7.98
CA ILE A 515 -17.82 5.84 7.59
C ILE A 515 -16.39 6.30 7.30
N ARG A 516 -15.38 5.48 7.62
CA ARG A 516 -13.97 5.89 7.49
C ARG A 516 -13.63 6.25 6.04
N GLN A 517 -14.14 5.49 5.07
CA GLN A 517 -13.88 5.75 3.65
C GLN A 517 -14.54 7.05 3.18
N ASP A 518 -15.72 7.35 3.70
CA ASP A 518 -16.47 8.57 3.45
C ASP A 518 -15.72 9.80 3.96
N ILE A 519 -15.22 9.74 5.19
CA ILE A 519 -14.40 10.81 5.75
C ILE A 519 -13.08 10.93 4.98
N GLU A 520 -12.39 9.82 4.68
CA GLU A 520 -11.18 9.83 3.84
C GLU A 520 -11.44 10.43 2.44
N ALA A 521 -12.64 10.26 1.88
CA ALA A 521 -13.03 10.89 0.63
C ALA A 521 -13.13 12.41 0.75
N MET A 522 -13.53 12.96 1.89
CA MET A 522 -13.51 14.42 2.13
C MET A 522 -12.10 15.00 2.13
N PHE A 523 -11.11 14.24 2.63
CA PHE A 523 -9.70 14.63 2.56
C PHE A 523 -9.11 14.55 1.14
N THR A 524 -9.90 14.18 0.13
CA THR A 524 -9.53 14.38 -1.28
C THR A 524 -9.74 15.81 -1.77
N VAL A 525 -10.50 16.63 -1.02
CA VAL A 525 -10.65 18.06 -1.28
C VAL A 525 -9.34 18.79 -0.90
N PRO A 526 -8.70 19.53 -1.83
CA PRO A 526 -7.40 20.15 -1.57
C PRO A 526 -7.36 21.10 -0.37
N SER A 527 -8.41 21.93 -0.18
CA SER A 527 -8.51 22.86 0.94
C SER A 527 -8.62 22.14 2.29
N ILE A 528 -9.32 21.00 2.34
CA ILE A 528 -9.43 20.19 3.57
C ILE A 528 -8.10 19.53 3.91
N ASN A 529 -7.49 18.83 2.94
CA ASN A 529 -6.22 18.13 3.14
C ASN A 529 -5.06 19.07 3.55
N LYS A 530 -5.11 20.33 3.10
CA LYS A 530 -4.12 21.34 3.46
C LYS A 530 -4.27 21.87 4.88
N ASN A 531 -5.51 22.00 5.37
CA ASN A 531 -5.81 22.71 6.62
C ASN A 531 -6.09 21.77 7.81
N PHE A 532 -6.48 20.52 7.56
CA PHE A 532 -6.94 19.61 8.60
C PHE A 532 -6.25 18.24 8.52
N LYS A 533 -6.45 17.44 9.56
CA LYS A 533 -5.94 16.07 9.67
C LYS A 533 -7.07 15.15 10.12
N ILE A 534 -7.19 13.99 9.48
CA ILE A 534 -8.25 13.04 9.79
C ILE A 534 -8.17 12.57 11.25
N GLU A 535 -6.97 12.48 11.82
CA GLU A 535 -6.72 12.06 13.20
C GLU A 535 -7.35 13.01 14.26
N ASN A 536 -7.71 14.23 13.86
CA ASN A 536 -8.24 15.24 14.78
C ASN A 536 -9.77 15.13 14.96
N ILE A 537 -10.49 14.33 14.16
CA ILE A 537 -11.95 14.27 14.18
C ILE A 537 -12.45 13.43 15.37
N GLN A 538 -13.06 14.07 16.38
CA GLN A 538 -13.49 13.39 17.61
C GLN A 538 -14.98 13.07 17.67
N ASN A 539 -15.82 13.74 16.88
CA ASN A 539 -17.27 13.66 16.98
C ASN A 539 -17.91 12.69 15.96
N VAL A 540 -17.20 11.65 15.53
CA VAL A 540 -17.70 10.67 14.55
C VAL A 540 -17.77 9.27 15.15
N ILE A 541 -18.93 8.63 15.02
CA ILE A 541 -19.23 7.29 15.52
C ILE A 541 -19.56 6.37 14.34
N CYS A 542 -18.94 5.19 14.30
CA CYS A 542 -19.19 4.19 13.28
C CYS A 542 -20.26 3.19 13.76
N VAL A 543 -21.43 3.22 13.13
CA VAL A 543 -22.58 2.35 13.48
C VAL A 543 -22.25 0.87 13.27
N LYS A 544 -21.44 0.54 12.25
CA LYS A 544 -20.94 -0.82 12.04
C LYS A 544 -20.07 -1.30 13.20
N SER A 545 -19.13 -0.47 13.65
CA SER A 545 -18.29 -0.77 14.82
C SER A 545 -19.15 -0.93 16.09
N LEU A 546 -20.17 -0.10 16.26
CA LEU A 546 -21.13 -0.22 17.36
C LEU A 546 -21.86 -1.56 17.33
N ALA A 547 -22.41 -1.96 16.18
CA ALA A 547 -23.07 -3.26 16.03
C ALA A 547 -22.11 -4.43 16.30
N GLU A 548 -20.87 -4.36 15.81
CA GLU A 548 -19.83 -5.37 16.06
C GLU A 548 -19.42 -5.44 17.53
N ASN A 549 -19.28 -4.30 18.21
CA ASN A 549 -18.95 -4.22 19.63
C ASN A 549 -20.08 -4.81 20.49
N VAL A 550 -21.34 -4.55 20.15
CA VAL A 550 -22.50 -5.14 20.84
C VAL A 550 -22.56 -6.65 20.62
N ASN A 551 -22.39 -7.12 19.38
CA ASN A 551 -22.36 -8.55 19.08
C ASN A 551 -21.20 -9.29 19.76
N ALA A 552 -20.07 -8.61 20.00
CA ALA A 552 -18.94 -9.15 20.74
C ALA A 552 -19.24 -9.35 22.23
N LEU A 553 -20.19 -8.60 22.80
CA LEU A 553 -20.72 -8.84 24.14
C LEU A 553 -21.69 -10.04 24.15
N SER A 554 -22.66 -10.05 23.24
CA SER A 554 -23.54 -11.19 22.98
C SER A 554 -24.27 -11.02 21.66
N MET A 555 -24.37 -12.10 20.88
CA MET A 555 -25.16 -12.16 19.65
C MET A 555 -26.68 -12.02 19.91
N ASP A 556 -27.13 -12.35 21.12
CA ASP A 556 -28.56 -12.33 21.48
C ASP A 556 -29.10 -10.91 21.67
N ILE A 557 -28.23 -9.92 21.92
CA ILE A 557 -28.64 -8.54 22.20
C ILE A 557 -29.34 -7.93 20.98
N LEU A 558 -28.70 -8.01 19.81
CA LEU A 558 -29.27 -7.53 18.54
C LEU A 558 -30.06 -8.62 17.81
N ASN A 559 -29.99 -9.87 18.29
CA ASN A 559 -30.70 -11.05 17.75
C ASN A 559 -30.51 -11.23 16.22
N LEU A 560 -29.30 -10.96 15.72
CA LEU A 560 -28.99 -11.04 14.30
C LEU A 560 -28.81 -12.49 13.87
N SER A 561 -29.50 -12.90 12.80
CA SER A 561 -29.42 -14.25 12.23
C SER A 561 -28.06 -14.59 11.62
N THR A 562 -27.22 -13.57 11.38
CA THR A 562 -25.89 -13.71 10.80
C THR A 562 -24.91 -12.78 11.50
N LYS A 563 -23.62 -13.15 11.53
CA LYS A 563 -22.55 -12.26 12.00
C LYS A 563 -22.32 -11.05 11.08
N THR A 564 -23.11 -10.86 10.01
CA THR A 564 -22.86 -9.78 9.05
C THR A 564 -23.49 -8.47 9.52
N SER A 565 -22.64 -7.51 9.86
CA SER A 565 -23.05 -6.12 10.11
C SER A 565 -23.10 -5.36 8.77
N LYS A 566 -24.05 -5.69 7.89
CA LYS A 566 -24.35 -4.88 6.69
C LYS A 566 -25.51 -3.93 7.01
N LEU A 567 -25.45 -2.69 6.54
CA LEU A 567 -26.51 -1.70 6.78
C LEU A 567 -27.89 -2.21 6.37
N SER A 568 -28.02 -2.75 5.15
CA SER A 568 -29.28 -3.32 4.66
C SER A 568 -29.86 -4.44 5.54
N VAL A 569 -29.02 -5.27 6.17
CA VAL A 569 -29.48 -6.34 7.08
C VAL A 569 -29.94 -5.74 8.41
N LEU A 570 -29.19 -4.78 8.95
CA LEU A 570 -29.55 -4.09 10.18
C LEU A 570 -30.80 -3.23 10.01
N ALA A 571 -30.93 -2.54 8.88
CA ALA A 571 -32.08 -1.71 8.55
C ALA A 571 -33.37 -2.55 8.46
N ASP A 572 -33.34 -3.67 7.72
CA ASP A 572 -34.49 -4.56 7.61
C ASP A 572 -34.83 -5.22 8.96
N HIS A 573 -33.81 -5.73 9.68
CA HIS A 573 -34.02 -6.47 10.92
C HIS A 573 -34.44 -5.60 12.11
N LEU A 574 -33.79 -4.43 12.30
CA LEU A 574 -33.97 -3.61 13.50
C LEU A 574 -35.07 -2.57 13.34
N VAL A 575 -35.25 -2.01 12.14
CA VAL A 575 -36.17 -0.89 11.90
C VAL A 575 -37.18 -1.15 10.76
N GLY A 576 -37.14 -2.33 10.13
CA GLY A 576 -38.09 -2.70 9.07
C GLY A 576 -37.91 -1.94 7.75
N LEU A 577 -36.76 -1.31 7.54
CA LEU A 577 -36.47 -0.54 6.33
C LEU A 577 -35.82 -1.43 5.27
N LYS A 578 -36.52 -1.64 4.16
CA LYS A 578 -35.99 -2.33 2.99
C LYS A 578 -35.21 -1.36 2.11
N MET A 579 -33.89 -1.50 2.12
CA MET A 579 -32.98 -0.67 1.33
C MET A 579 -33.09 -1.01 -0.17
N ASP A 580 -33.44 -0.01 -0.99
CA ASP A 580 -33.28 -0.10 -2.44
C ASP A 580 -31.78 -0.13 -2.80
N LYS A 581 -31.43 -0.77 -3.92
CA LYS A 581 -30.06 -0.83 -4.46
C LYS A 581 -29.99 -0.34 -5.91
N SER A 582 -31.10 0.14 -6.46
CA SER A 582 -31.22 0.50 -7.88
C SER A 582 -30.25 1.61 -8.30
N GLU A 583 -29.99 2.58 -7.43
CA GLU A 583 -29.10 3.73 -7.69
C GLU A 583 -27.73 3.61 -7.02
N GLN A 584 -27.40 2.47 -6.39
CA GLN A 584 -26.11 2.26 -5.72
C GLN A 584 -24.90 2.42 -6.67
N CYS A 585 -25.09 2.05 -7.95
CA CYS A 585 -24.10 2.24 -9.01
C CYS A 585 -24.43 3.45 -9.90
N GLY A 586 -25.19 4.41 -9.37
CA GLY A 586 -25.56 5.67 -10.00
C GLY A 586 -24.34 6.45 -10.52
N ASN A 587 -24.51 7.21 -11.60
CA ASN A 587 -23.50 8.21 -11.96
C ASN A 587 -23.71 9.46 -11.11
N TRP A 588 -23.21 9.44 -9.87
CA TRP A 588 -23.40 10.53 -8.92
C TRP A 588 -22.74 11.85 -9.32
N GLN A 589 -21.88 11.87 -10.34
CA GLN A 589 -21.33 13.10 -10.90
C GLN A 589 -22.33 13.84 -11.81
N CYS A 590 -23.35 13.17 -12.36
CA CYS A 590 -24.32 13.77 -13.27
C CYS A 590 -25.09 14.91 -12.61
N ARG A 591 -25.34 15.98 -13.38
CA ARG A 591 -26.20 17.10 -12.98
C ARG A 591 -27.17 17.48 -14.11
N PRO A 592 -28.46 17.76 -13.80
CA PRO A 592 -29.10 17.63 -12.48
C PRO A 592 -29.16 16.16 -12.02
N LEU A 593 -29.33 15.93 -10.72
CA LEU A 593 -29.58 14.59 -10.17
C LEU A 593 -31.03 14.19 -10.46
N ARG A 594 -31.28 12.91 -10.73
CA ARG A 594 -32.63 12.38 -10.89
C ARG A 594 -33.37 12.34 -9.56
N ARG A 595 -34.71 12.36 -9.60
CA ARG A 595 -35.56 12.20 -8.40
C ARG A 595 -35.18 10.96 -7.60
N ASN A 596 -35.01 9.82 -8.27
CA ASN A 596 -34.67 8.56 -7.62
C ASN A 596 -33.28 8.59 -6.99
N GLN A 597 -32.30 9.26 -7.63
CA GLN A 597 -30.98 9.47 -7.05
C GLN A 597 -31.05 10.30 -5.77
N ILE A 598 -31.82 11.38 -5.77
CA ILE A 598 -32.01 12.23 -4.58
C ILE A 598 -32.62 11.44 -3.43
N ILE A 599 -33.73 10.73 -3.68
CA ILE A 599 -34.46 9.95 -2.66
C ILE A 599 -33.59 8.79 -2.13
N TYR A 600 -32.92 8.05 -3.03
CA TYR A 600 -32.00 6.98 -2.66
C TYR A 600 -30.91 7.50 -1.72
N ALA A 601 -30.22 8.57 -2.13
CA ALA A 601 -29.08 9.10 -1.39
C ALA A 601 -29.46 9.52 0.04
N VAL A 602 -30.57 10.24 0.20
CA VAL A 602 -30.98 10.70 1.54
C VAL A 602 -31.51 9.56 2.42
N MET A 603 -32.08 8.51 1.82
CA MET A 603 -32.57 7.34 2.54
C MET A 603 -31.43 6.63 3.26
N ASP A 604 -30.23 6.58 2.68
CA ASP A 604 -29.06 5.96 3.32
C ASP A 604 -28.70 6.66 4.63
N ALA A 605 -28.65 8.00 4.67
CA ALA A 605 -28.43 8.75 5.92
C ALA A 605 -29.56 8.57 6.95
N VAL A 606 -30.82 8.49 6.51
CA VAL A 606 -31.97 8.19 7.40
C VAL A 606 -31.84 6.78 7.98
N ALA A 607 -31.56 5.78 7.15
CA ALA A 607 -31.43 4.39 7.57
C ALA A 607 -30.29 4.21 8.58
N VAL A 608 -29.14 4.85 8.36
CA VAL A 608 -28.02 4.85 9.31
C VAL A 608 -28.45 5.42 10.67
N PHE A 609 -29.15 6.55 10.67
CA PHE A 609 -29.60 7.19 11.90
C PHE A 609 -30.63 6.35 12.66
N GLU A 610 -31.65 5.82 11.99
CA GLU A 610 -32.69 4.97 12.58
C GLU A 610 -32.08 3.68 13.16
N VAL A 611 -31.16 3.03 12.42
CA VAL A 611 -30.42 1.85 12.91
C VAL A 611 -29.58 2.20 14.13
N PHE A 612 -28.87 3.33 14.11
CA PHE A 612 -28.10 3.81 15.25
C PHE A 612 -28.97 3.98 16.50
N GLN A 613 -30.08 4.73 16.37
CA GLN A 613 -31.00 4.96 17.48
C GLN A 613 -31.53 3.63 18.03
N LYS A 614 -31.89 2.69 17.15
CA LYS A 614 -32.40 1.39 17.57
C LYS A 614 -31.35 0.55 18.29
N ILE A 615 -30.10 0.53 17.84
CA ILE A 615 -29.02 -0.17 18.53
C ILE A 615 -28.83 0.42 19.94
N VAL A 616 -28.79 1.74 20.06
CA VAL A 616 -28.64 2.41 21.37
C VAL A 616 -29.83 2.12 22.29
N GLU A 617 -31.06 2.13 21.78
CA GLU A 617 -32.26 1.74 22.53
C GLU A 617 -32.14 0.29 23.05
N VAL A 618 -31.75 -0.65 22.19
CA VAL A 618 -31.60 -2.07 22.54
C VAL A 618 -30.48 -2.28 23.55
N VAL A 619 -29.34 -1.62 23.41
CA VAL A 619 -28.22 -1.66 24.36
C VAL A 619 -28.66 -1.18 25.74
N ARG A 620 -29.36 -0.05 25.81
CA ARG A 620 -29.89 0.50 27.07
C ARG A 620 -30.93 -0.44 27.70
N LYS A 621 -31.78 -1.08 26.90
CA LYS A 621 -32.75 -2.08 27.37
C LYS A 621 -32.11 -3.33 27.98
N HIS A 622 -30.88 -3.67 27.56
CA HIS A 622 -30.09 -4.76 28.13
C HIS A 622 -29.20 -4.31 29.31
N GLU A 623 -29.41 -3.11 29.85
CA GLU A 623 -28.64 -2.55 30.97
C GLU A 623 -27.12 -2.47 30.69
N LEU A 624 -26.74 -2.36 29.42
CA LEU A 624 -25.36 -2.18 29.00
C LEU A 624 -24.99 -0.70 28.96
N ASP A 625 -23.71 -0.41 29.22
CA ASP A 625 -23.15 0.95 29.16
C ASP A 625 -23.05 1.43 27.70
N ALA A 626 -24.09 2.14 27.26
CA ALA A 626 -24.16 2.69 25.91
C ALA A 626 -23.04 3.72 25.67
N GLU A 627 -22.72 4.58 26.63
CA GLU A 627 -21.72 5.64 26.46
C GLU A 627 -20.32 5.05 26.25
N LYS A 628 -19.98 4.03 27.03
CA LYS A 628 -18.73 3.28 26.80
C LYS A 628 -18.68 2.66 25.41
N LEU A 629 -19.77 2.02 24.96
CA LEU A 629 -19.83 1.41 23.63
C LEU A 629 -19.72 2.44 22.51
N LEU A 630 -20.31 3.63 22.66
CA LEU A 630 -20.18 4.73 21.71
C LEU A 630 -18.73 5.22 21.61
N VAL A 631 -18.05 5.39 22.75
CA VAL A 631 -16.63 5.75 22.79
C VAL A 631 -15.76 4.69 22.11
N GLU A 632 -16.01 3.41 22.38
CA GLU A 632 -15.30 2.30 21.73
C GLU A 632 -15.60 2.20 20.22
N SER A 633 -16.68 2.83 19.75
CA SER A 633 -17.15 2.82 18.36
C SER A 633 -16.77 4.08 17.57
N HIS A 634 -15.98 4.99 18.15
CA HIS A 634 -15.44 6.14 17.43
C HIS A 634 -14.66 5.71 16.18
N MET A 635 -14.77 6.50 15.11
CA MET A 635 -14.11 6.22 13.83
C MET A 635 -12.59 6.07 13.95
N ILE A 636 -11.97 6.91 14.79
CA ILE A 636 -10.52 7.00 14.95
C ILE A 636 -9.99 6.01 15.97
N THR A 637 -10.85 5.38 16.80
CA THR A 637 -10.43 4.43 17.84
C THR A 637 -9.35 3.54 17.25
N VAL A 638 -8.12 3.79 17.72
CA VAL A 638 -6.90 3.15 17.21
C VAL A 638 -7.28 1.70 17.16
N LYS A 639 -7.39 1.10 15.95
CA LYS A 639 -7.66 -0.33 15.78
C LYS A 639 -6.90 -0.97 16.91
N LYS A 640 -7.60 -1.47 17.96
CA LYS A 640 -6.96 -2.01 19.18
C LYS A 640 -5.76 -2.70 18.64
N GLU A 641 -4.54 -2.16 18.89
CA GLU A 641 -3.31 -2.51 18.18
C GLU A 641 -3.48 -3.97 17.85
N LYS A 642 -3.67 -4.34 16.59
CA LYS A 642 -4.47 -5.53 16.22
C LYS A 642 -3.81 -6.78 16.79
N VAL A 643 -3.86 -7.06 18.12
CA VAL A 643 -2.65 -7.28 18.98
C VAL A 643 -1.61 -7.78 18.08
N ARG A 644 -0.82 -6.83 17.52
CA ARG A 644 -0.16 -6.94 16.21
C ARG A 644 -0.10 -8.41 15.95
N ARG A 645 -1.09 -8.97 15.22
CA ARG A 645 -1.06 -10.38 14.92
C ARG A 645 0.03 -10.40 13.87
N ASP A 646 1.28 -10.06 14.21
CA ASP A 646 2.32 -11.04 14.47
C ASP A 646 1.63 -12.42 14.56
N CYS A 647 1.12 -12.85 13.40
CA CYS A 647 1.78 -13.86 12.63
C CYS A 647 3.29 -13.67 12.83
N LYS A 648 3.78 -13.94 14.06
CA LYS A 648 5.12 -14.38 14.29
C LYS A 648 5.12 -15.60 13.41
N ASN A 649 5.70 -15.42 12.22
CA ASN A 649 6.09 -16.54 11.40
C ASN A 649 6.72 -17.51 12.39
N ILE A 650 6.20 -18.73 12.50
CA ILE A 650 6.56 -19.62 13.61
C ILE A 650 8.09 -19.79 13.65
N SER A 651 8.74 -19.68 12.49
CA SER A 651 10.20 -19.65 12.32
C SER A 651 10.95 -18.51 13.04
N LEU A 652 10.26 -17.45 13.48
CA LEU A 652 10.83 -16.32 14.22
C LEU A 652 10.67 -16.46 15.74
N ILE A 653 9.85 -17.41 16.21
CA ILE A 653 9.70 -17.69 17.65
C ILE A 653 10.88 -18.58 18.07
N PRO A 654 11.69 -18.20 19.08
CA PRO A 654 12.74 -19.07 19.58
C PRO A 654 12.18 -20.46 19.93
N TRP A 655 12.83 -21.54 19.48
CA TRP A 655 12.31 -22.91 19.62
C TRP A 655 11.89 -23.24 21.05
N ASN A 656 12.64 -22.82 22.07
CA ASN A 656 12.29 -23.05 23.47
C ASN A 656 10.96 -22.39 23.86
N GLU A 657 10.68 -21.15 23.43
CA GLU A 657 9.40 -20.46 23.69
C GLU A 657 8.26 -21.16 22.94
N PHE A 658 8.51 -21.54 21.68
CA PHE A 658 7.52 -22.23 20.87
C PHE A 658 7.16 -23.61 21.45
N TYR A 659 8.18 -24.41 21.78
CA TYR A 659 8.06 -25.72 22.41
C TYR A 659 7.23 -25.66 23.69
N GLN A 660 7.49 -24.67 24.57
CA GLN A 660 6.75 -24.50 25.83
C GLN A 660 5.24 -24.30 25.64
N ILE A 661 4.83 -23.77 24.49
CA ILE A 661 3.41 -23.62 24.14
C ILE A 661 2.90 -24.94 23.58
N ILE A 662 3.47 -25.43 22.49
CA ILE A 662 2.89 -26.56 21.74
C ILE A 662 2.98 -27.89 22.50
N HIS A 663 3.92 -28.10 23.42
CA HIS A 663 4.00 -29.36 24.17
C HIS A 663 2.81 -29.55 25.11
N THR A 664 2.14 -28.47 25.51
CA THR A 664 0.95 -28.48 26.37
C THR A 664 -0.34 -28.83 25.61
N HIS A 665 -0.30 -28.72 24.27
CA HIS A 665 -1.39 -29.10 23.39
C HIS A 665 -1.21 -30.55 22.96
N ARG A 666 -1.91 -31.47 23.61
CA ARG A 666 -1.91 -32.90 23.27
C ARG A 666 -3.27 -33.48 23.58
N ASN A 667 -3.70 -34.47 22.80
CA ASN A 667 -4.88 -35.27 23.13
C ASN A 667 -4.47 -36.63 23.72
N PRO A 668 -4.37 -36.77 25.05
CA PRO A 668 -3.89 -38.00 25.68
C PRO A 668 -4.79 -39.23 25.45
N GLU A 669 -6.02 -39.05 24.95
CA GLU A 669 -6.92 -40.17 24.60
C GLU A 669 -6.51 -40.87 23.30
N LYS A 670 -5.60 -40.28 22.51
CA LYS A 670 -5.08 -40.84 21.26
C LYS A 670 -3.68 -41.45 21.46
N PRO A 671 -3.28 -42.45 20.65
CA PRO A 671 -1.94 -43.03 20.75
C PRO A 671 -0.87 -41.97 20.48
N LEU A 672 0.20 -41.98 21.29
CA LEU A 672 1.33 -41.09 21.15
C LEU A 672 2.07 -41.38 19.83
N GLN A 673 2.30 -40.35 19.02
CA GLN A 673 2.91 -40.46 17.70
C GLN A 673 3.95 -39.36 17.47
N LYS A 674 5.01 -39.67 16.73
CA LYS A 674 6.00 -38.67 16.30
C LYS A 674 5.47 -37.88 15.10
N PRO A 675 5.88 -36.61 14.90
CA PRO A 675 5.50 -35.83 13.73
C PRO A 675 5.68 -36.56 12.38
N SER A 676 6.79 -37.31 12.25
CA SER A 676 7.13 -38.06 11.04
C SER A 676 6.22 -39.26 10.73
N GLU A 677 5.41 -39.71 11.70
CA GLU A 677 4.48 -40.83 11.53
C GLU A 677 3.15 -40.39 10.90
N LEU A 678 2.85 -39.09 10.93
CA LEU A 678 1.65 -38.51 10.34
C LEU A 678 1.91 -38.01 8.92
N LYS A 679 1.38 -38.75 7.94
CA LYS A 679 1.40 -38.34 6.53
C LYS A 679 0.15 -37.51 6.21
N ILE A 680 0.36 -36.29 5.75
CA ILE A 680 -0.67 -35.27 5.60
C ILE A 680 -0.68 -34.75 4.15
N VAL A 681 -1.85 -34.43 3.63
CA VAL A 681 -2.05 -33.55 2.48
C VAL A 681 -2.95 -32.38 2.89
N VAL A 682 -2.58 -31.18 2.50
CA VAL A 682 -3.33 -29.96 2.86
C VAL A 682 -4.14 -29.44 1.67
N ASP A 683 -5.37 -29.01 1.91
CA ASP A 683 -6.15 -28.24 0.95
C ASP A 683 -5.47 -26.87 0.70
N THR A 684 -5.73 -26.30 -0.47
CA THR A 684 -5.36 -24.93 -0.87
C THR A 684 -5.78 -23.85 0.13
N MET A 685 -6.80 -24.10 0.95
CA MET A 685 -7.28 -23.20 2.00
C MET A 685 -6.44 -23.23 3.29
N VAL A 686 -5.60 -24.26 3.49
CA VAL A 686 -4.79 -24.50 4.70
C VAL A 686 -3.28 -24.59 4.40
N LEU A 687 -2.82 -24.07 3.25
CA LEU A 687 -1.41 -24.14 2.84
C LEU A 687 -0.45 -23.54 3.88
N GLY A 688 -0.87 -22.46 4.56
CA GLY A 688 -0.08 -21.83 5.64
C GLY A 688 0.14 -22.78 6.83
N LEU A 689 -0.91 -23.48 7.27
CA LEU A 689 -0.80 -24.51 8.30
C LEU A 689 0.08 -25.67 7.82
N GLY A 690 -0.07 -26.11 6.57
CA GLY A 690 0.76 -27.17 5.99
C GLY A 690 2.26 -26.85 6.00
N LYS A 691 2.63 -25.61 5.65
CA LYS A 691 4.03 -25.14 5.73
C LYS A 691 4.55 -25.17 7.17
N ASN A 692 3.74 -24.70 8.13
CA ASN A 692 4.12 -24.69 9.55
C ASN A 692 4.26 -26.11 10.13
N LEU A 693 3.37 -27.04 9.79
CA LEU A 693 3.49 -28.44 10.20
C LEU A 693 4.73 -29.07 9.57
N ARG A 694 5.06 -28.76 8.31
CA ARG A 694 6.29 -29.27 7.70
C ARG A 694 7.56 -28.78 8.40
N LEU A 695 7.57 -27.53 8.88
CA LEU A 695 8.65 -27.01 9.72
C LEU A 695 8.80 -27.78 11.05
N LEU A 696 7.77 -28.49 11.51
CA LEU A 696 7.77 -29.29 12.74
C LEU A 696 8.04 -30.79 12.49
N GLY A 697 8.50 -31.15 11.30
CA GLY A 697 8.89 -32.52 10.96
C GLY A 697 7.75 -33.42 10.50
N PHE A 698 6.54 -32.89 10.26
CA PHE A 698 5.44 -33.65 9.69
C PHE A 698 5.66 -33.90 8.18
N ASP A 699 5.27 -35.08 7.69
CA ASP A 699 5.28 -35.39 6.25
C ASP A 699 4.05 -34.77 5.57
N VAL A 700 4.19 -33.52 5.11
CA VAL A 700 3.10 -32.75 4.49
C VAL A 700 3.30 -32.58 2.98
N TYR A 701 2.31 -33.06 2.21
CA TYR A 701 2.16 -32.74 0.79
C TYR A 701 1.38 -31.43 0.62
N ILE A 702 1.99 -30.46 -0.08
CA ILE A 702 1.42 -29.13 -0.31
C ILE A 702 1.19 -28.95 -1.82
N PRO A 703 -0.05 -29.12 -2.32
CA PRO A 703 -0.37 -28.95 -3.73
C PRO A 703 -0.22 -27.48 -4.15
N ARG A 704 0.12 -27.20 -5.42
CA ARG A 704 0.22 -25.83 -5.94
C ARG A 704 -1.15 -25.17 -6.11
N ASP A 705 -2.15 -25.95 -6.52
CA ASP A 705 -3.50 -25.51 -6.76
C ASP A 705 -4.53 -26.63 -6.53
N VAL A 706 -5.81 -26.32 -6.75
CA VAL A 706 -6.93 -27.25 -6.56
C VAL A 706 -6.89 -28.39 -7.58
N THR A 707 -6.34 -28.17 -8.78
CA THR A 707 -6.24 -29.19 -9.83
C THR A 707 -5.25 -30.28 -9.42
N GLU A 708 -4.05 -29.87 -8.98
CA GLU A 708 -3.03 -30.80 -8.47
C GLU A 708 -3.53 -31.56 -7.23
N LEU A 709 -4.24 -30.88 -6.31
CA LEU A 709 -4.87 -31.54 -5.16
C LEU A 709 -5.86 -32.62 -5.61
N LYS A 710 -6.74 -32.32 -6.56
CA LYS A 710 -7.73 -33.28 -7.08
C LYS A 710 -7.05 -34.48 -7.75
N GLU A 711 -5.98 -34.25 -8.52
CA GLU A 711 -5.20 -35.35 -9.11
C GLU A 711 -4.52 -36.21 -8.04
N PHE A 712 -3.97 -35.59 -6.99
CA PHE A 712 -3.37 -36.30 -5.87
C PHE A 712 -4.40 -37.17 -5.15
N LEU A 713 -5.58 -36.62 -4.82
CA LEU A 713 -6.65 -37.35 -4.13
C LEU A 713 -7.17 -38.53 -4.97
N ARG A 714 -7.34 -38.36 -6.29
CA ARG A 714 -7.70 -39.45 -7.21
C ARG A 714 -6.66 -40.58 -7.26
N LYS A 715 -5.37 -40.26 -7.10
CA LYS A 715 -4.31 -41.27 -7.01
C LYS A 715 -4.31 -41.94 -5.64
N MET A 716 -4.57 -41.18 -4.57
CA MET A 716 -4.61 -41.66 -3.19
C MET A 716 -5.77 -42.64 -2.94
N ASP A 717 -6.93 -42.44 -3.57
CA ASP A 717 -8.08 -43.36 -3.46
C ASP A 717 -7.79 -44.77 -3.99
N LYS A 718 -6.70 -44.95 -4.77
CA LYS A 718 -6.22 -46.25 -5.26
C LYS A 718 -5.16 -46.90 -4.36
N MET A 719 -4.73 -46.22 -3.29
CA MET A 719 -3.72 -46.72 -2.35
C MET A 719 -4.39 -47.49 -1.20
N GLU A 720 -3.67 -48.45 -0.62
CA GLU A 720 -4.06 -49.16 0.60
C GLU A 720 -4.30 -48.17 1.75
N GLU A 721 -5.25 -48.45 2.65
CA GLU A 721 -5.67 -47.53 3.71
C GLU A 721 -4.51 -47.12 4.65
N SER A 722 -3.50 -48.00 4.82
CA SER A 722 -2.28 -47.72 5.59
C SER A 722 -1.30 -46.76 4.91
N GLU A 723 -1.44 -46.53 3.60
CA GLU A 723 -0.60 -45.63 2.81
C GLU A 723 -1.24 -44.28 2.55
N GLN A 724 -2.55 -44.15 2.77
CA GLN A 724 -3.29 -42.91 2.56
C GLN A 724 -2.86 -41.81 3.54
N ARG A 725 -2.88 -40.57 3.06
CA ARG A 725 -2.59 -39.37 3.85
C ARG A 725 -3.87 -38.78 4.44
N LEU A 726 -3.77 -38.18 5.62
CA LEU A 726 -4.87 -37.39 6.18
C LEU A 726 -5.05 -36.10 5.38
N VAL A 727 -6.28 -35.79 4.99
CA VAL A 727 -6.61 -34.58 4.23
C VAL A 727 -7.03 -33.48 5.20
N ILE A 728 -6.19 -32.46 5.38
CA ILE A 728 -6.55 -31.31 6.21
C ILE A 728 -7.28 -30.30 5.34
N SER A 729 -8.48 -29.91 5.77
CA SER A 729 -9.26 -28.87 5.10
C SER A 729 -10.06 -28.06 6.13
N VAL A 730 -10.90 -27.15 5.66
CA VAL A 730 -11.76 -26.30 6.48
C VAL A 730 -13.22 -26.52 6.08
N PRO A 731 -14.18 -26.42 7.03
CA PRO A 731 -15.60 -26.48 6.70
C PRO A 731 -15.93 -25.43 5.63
N SER A 732 -16.15 -25.88 4.40
CA SER A 732 -16.38 -25.02 3.23
C SER A 732 -17.05 -25.81 2.10
N ARG A 733 -17.65 -25.09 1.15
CA ARG A 733 -18.22 -25.70 -0.06
C ARG A 733 -17.17 -26.47 -0.88
N SER A 734 -15.91 -26.02 -0.87
CA SER A 734 -14.80 -26.72 -1.52
C SER A 734 -14.54 -28.07 -0.86
N TYR A 735 -14.49 -28.11 0.48
CA TYR A 735 -14.39 -29.36 1.23
C TYR A 735 -15.56 -30.30 0.94
N GLU A 736 -16.80 -29.80 0.94
CA GLU A 736 -17.98 -30.63 0.65
C GLU A 736 -17.88 -31.31 -0.72
N MET A 737 -17.43 -30.56 -1.74
CA MET A 737 -17.17 -31.11 -3.07
C MET A 737 -16.02 -32.14 -3.03
N LEU A 738 -14.89 -31.82 -2.38
CA LEU A 738 -13.75 -32.74 -2.28
C LEU A 738 -14.11 -34.04 -1.56
N LYS A 739 -14.91 -33.97 -0.50
CA LYS A 739 -15.39 -35.15 0.24
C LYS A 739 -16.41 -35.96 -0.56
N SER A 740 -17.30 -35.30 -1.31
CA SER A 740 -18.21 -35.98 -2.23
C SER A 740 -17.46 -36.72 -3.34
N ASP A 741 -16.40 -36.11 -3.88
CA ASP A 741 -15.58 -36.70 -4.95
C ASP A 741 -14.62 -37.80 -4.45
N ASN A 742 -14.28 -37.82 -3.15
CA ASN A 742 -13.30 -38.73 -2.55
C ASN A 742 -13.81 -39.29 -1.20
N PRO A 743 -14.86 -40.14 -1.20
CA PRO A 743 -15.57 -40.54 0.02
C PRO A 743 -14.73 -41.38 0.99
N ASN A 744 -13.70 -42.08 0.51
CA ASN A 744 -12.83 -42.92 1.35
C ASN A 744 -11.70 -42.12 2.02
N ALA A 745 -11.45 -40.88 1.59
CA ALA A 745 -10.36 -40.09 2.14
C ALA A 745 -10.67 -39.63 3.58
N LYS A 746 -9.67 -39.71 4.46
CA LYS A 746 -9.80 -39.32 5.87
C LYS A 746 -9.56 -37.82 6.04
N PHE A 747 -10.66 -37.05 6.05
CA PHE A 747 -10.61 -35.61 6.26
C PHE A 747 -10.52 -35.23 7.75
N VAL A 748 -9.64 -34.27 8.06
CA VAL A 748 -9.60 -33.58 9.36
C VAL A 748 -9.89 -32.11 9.11
N LEU A 749 -10.99 -31.64 9.70
CA LEU A 749 -11.44 -30.26 9.52
C LEU A 749 -10.91 -29.38 10.64
N ILE A 750 -10.23 -28.29 10.25
CA ILE A 750 -9.80 -27.25 11.18
C ILE A 750 -10.82 -26.10 11.10
N PRO A 751 -11.74 -25.95 12.07
CA PRO A 751 -12.70 -24.86 12.06
C PRO A 751 -12.03 -23.51 12.34
N ASN A 752 -12.68 -22.43 11.91
CA ASN A 752 -12.33 -21.04 12.24
C ASN A 752 -10.88 -20.67 11.90
N ILE A 753 -10.35 -21.18 10.78
CA ILE A 753 -8.94 -20.97 10.43
C ILE A 753 -8.56 -19.48 10.34
N TYR A 754 -9.48 -18.66 9.83
CA TYR A 754 -9.26 -17.22 9.61
C TYR A 754 -9.30 -16.40 10.91
N GLU A 755 -9.80 -16.98 12.00
CA GLU A 755 -9.87 -16.33 13.31
C GLU A 755 -8.62 -16.58 14.15
N LYS A 756 -7.90 -17.68 13.90
CA LYS A 756 -6.73 -18.15 14.66
C LYS A 756 -5.41 -17.64 14.07
N VAL A 757 -4.43 -17.30 14.92
CA VAL A 757 -3.06 -17.00 14.46
C VAL A 757 -2.30 -18.29 14.11
N PRO A 758 -1.18 -18.24 13.36
CA PRO A 758 -0.44 -19.45 12.96
C PRO A 758 -0.12 -20.42 14.10
N ILE A 759 0.27 -19.92 15.29
CA ILE A 759 0.54 -20.76 16.46
C ILE A 759 -0.71 -21.44 16.99
N ASP A 760 -1.83 -20.73 17.13
CA ASP A 760 -3.12 -21.30 17.57
C ASP A 760 -3.62 -22.40 16.62
N LEU A 761 -3.33 -22.27 15.32
CA LEU A 761 -3.64 -23.29 14.32
C LEU A 761 -2.82 -24.56 14.52
N VAL A 762 -1.52 -24.42 14.80
CA VAL A 762 -0.66 -25.56 15.16
C VAL A 762 -1.11 -26.16 16.47
N CYS A 763 -1.41 -25.35 17.50
CA CYS A 763 -1.95 -25.82 18.78
C CYS A 763 -3.27 -26.58 18.58
N SER A 764 -4.20 -26.06 17.78
CA SER A 764 -5.46 -26.75 17.48
C SER A 764 -5.26 -28.07 16.74
N PHE A 765 -4.26 -28.13 15.87
CA PHE A 765 -3.87 -29.37 15.21
C PHE A 765 -3.31 -30.36 16.24
N PHE A 766 -2.43 -29.91 17.13
CA PHE A 766 -1.89 -30.71 18.23
C PHE A 766 -2.96 -31.13 19.25
N ASP A 767 -4.00 -30.33 19.50
CA ASP A 767 -5.15 -30.76 20.33
C ASP A 767 -5.97 -31.86 19.66
N PHE A 768 -5.81 -32.06 18.35
CA PHE A 768 -6.46 -33.15 17.62
C PHE A 768 -5.62 -34.44 17.63
N PHE A 769 -4.31 -34.40 17.88
CA PHE A 769 -3.40 -35.55 17.80
C PHE A 769 -2.51 -35.66 19.04
N ASN A 770 -2.13 -36.86 19.48
CA ASN A 770 -1.19 -36.98 20.59
C ASN A 770 0.25 -36.94 20.07
N ILE A 771 0.78 -35.75 19.80
CA ILE A 771 2.10 -35.59 19.17
C ILE A 771 3.22 -35.56 20.21
N ASP A 772 4.23 -36.42 20.02
CA ASP A 772 5.46 -36.38 20.80
C ASP A 772 6.52 -35.51 20.14
N ILE A 773 6.80 -34.37 20.77
CA ILE A 773 7.88 -33.46 20.41
C ILE A 773 8.90 -33.40 21.55
N SER A 774 10.19 -33.37 21.21
CA SER A 774 11.28 -33.23 22.18
C SER A 774 11.86 -31.81 22.13
N PRO A 775 12.22 -31.21 23.28
CA PRO A 775 12.88 -29.90 23.31
C PRO A 775 14.24 -29.91 22.61
N ASP A 776 14.91 -31.07 22.52
CA ASP A 776 16.23 -31.20 21.89
C ASP A 776 16.17 -31.26 20.35
N GLN A 777 14.97 -31.45 19.79
CA GLN A 777 14.74 -31.52 18.35
C GLN A 777 14.28 -30.15 17.84
N ASP A 778 15.24 -29.24 17.60
CA ASP A 778 14.96 -27.92 16.99
C ASP A 778 14.54 -28.09 15.51
N TYR A 779 13.28 -28.47 15.31
CA TYR A 779 12.70 -28.72 13.98
C TYR A 779 12.69 -27.45 13.10
N ILE A 780 12.58 -26.27 13.73
CA ILE A 780 12.51 -24.99 13.02
C ILE A 780 13.82 -24.72 12.25
N LYS A 781 14.97 -25.07 12.83
CA LYS A 781 16.26 -24.93 12.15
C LYS A 781 16.57 -26.03 11.14
N LEU A 782 15.95 -27.21 11.27
CA LEU A 782 16.24 -28.34 10.38
C LEU A 782 15.57 -28.21 9.00
N ASN A 783 14.56 -27.33 8.85
CA ASN A 783 13.74 -27.23 7.63
C ASN A 783 13.63 -25.81 7.03
N CYS A 784 14.43 -24.84 7.50
CA CYS A 784 14.64 -23.55 6.83
C CYS A 784 15.87 -23.63 5.92
#